data_AF-A0A2S0I4K8-F1
#
_entry.id   AF-A0A2S0I4K8-F1
#
_cell.length_a   1.000
_cell.length_b   1.000
_cell.length_c   1.000
_cell.angle_alpha   90.00
_cell.angle_beta   90.00
_cell.angle_gamma   90.00
#
_symmetry.space_group_name_H-M   'P 1'
#
loop_
_entity.id
_entity.type
_entity.pdbx_description
1 polymer ?
#
loop_
_entity_poly.entity_id
_entity_poly.type
_entity_poly.pdbx_seq_one_letter_code
_entity_poly.pdbx_strand_id
1 'polypeptide(L)'
;MQLRGAGLLVVLAAFATSAHGAYEKQLGPLAGTVKQQLLEGWHVGEQDGWFTLRNSDVPGGEQTFYVNPGPAPENGRITDVNVMVNSKSPKASIGIALNNNARKGLCLLEIRADRNILLFCLEGQKRRDIASVPNVAKLDGTDRIRVVEVPGAARFLVNGQKIGDIEDEAALGSEIGIMAYDEGTFGIADFMIVSDVAGKPVGVGAQGAAGQGRAGQGSAGQGSAGAGAPRVPSAASPPAQAPADNTPALAGAGPYPRFGGDTLRIVAVYIGIMRSIFLHEFGHALIGELELPATGAEEDAVDMYSALRIVEPTIYPSDNEDVNFMAREAATYAALQWYYSGMLAEKRGASANSAWQDEHTGDLKRFRNMLCIMYGGNPAVFENVVKHVGFEDRTKSRCTDEFNKQNRAWRHLLAPHTRVGTWTPDGQQPANAPGAPVNVVLEPSKRKIGNLFATAMSNAVTNSVKDLGKTYVLPRPINVTFKDCGQLNAWYNPREGSITMCYELIENIAVMISDIEMGTVGGEVVANKGGGAQTAPRQAPSAGQGMPALPAGAFDELKDFGVPPTSLLFSSPYRGPTPVKHTRADVITTGDLVKLINNEKNILIIDTSAGRDTLPIAYPLPDAGSDGSVADHLQGALDDWLKKKTGGQRNAPIVFMGAGMNDRSAYNGALRAGSLGWRAYWYRGGMEAWTANGLPTAPVKAASGK
;
A
#
# COMPACT_ATOMS: atom_id res chain seq x y z
N MET A 1 -21.26 67.39 54.84
CA MET A 1 -20.12 66.44 54.86
C MET A 1 -20.55 65.24 54.01
N GLN A 2 -19.80 64.86 52.98
CA GLN A 2 -18.58 64.03 53.01
C GLN A 2 -18.83 62.61 53.55
N LEU A 3 -18.33 61.52 52.95
CA LEU A 3 -17.78 61.29 51.60
C LEU A 3 -17.55 59.75 51.44
N ARG A 4 -17.58 59.23 50.20
CA ARG A 4 -17.20 57.83 49.82
C ARG A 4 -18.20 56.74 50.27
N GLY A 5 -18.32 55.61 49.56
CA GLY A 5 -17.79 55.32 48.21
C GLY A 5 -17.64 53.81 47.93
N ALA A 6 -17.81 53.43 46.66
CA ALA A 6 -17.69 52.08 46.10
C ALA A 6 -18.70 51.01 46.63
N GLY A 7 -19.16 50.07 45.82
CA GLY A 7 -18.96 49.94 44.37
C GLY A 7 -19.94 48.94 43.75
N LEU A 8 -20.32 49.17 42.49
CA LEU A 8 -21.15 48.23 41.72
C LEU A 8 -20.28 47.04 41.34
N LEU A 9 -20.52 45.88 41.95
CA LEU A 9 -19.77 44.66 41.64
C LEU A 9 -20.33 44.05 40.35
N VAL A 10 -19.78 44.50 39.22
CA VAL A 10 -20.09 43.97 37.89
C VAL A 10 -19.75 42.48 37.88
N VAL A 11 -20.75 41.61 37.65
CA VAL A 11 -20.54 40.19 37.37
C VAL A 11 -20.02 40.06 35.94
N LEU A 12 -18.75 40.43 35.77
CA LEU A 12 -17.94 40.04 34.63
C LEU A 12 -17.72 38.54 34.79
N ALA A 13 -18.52 37.75 34.06
CA ALA A 13 -18.22 36.36 33.80
C ALA A 13 -16.93 36.32 32.97
N ALA A 14 -15.79 36.36 33.65
CA ALA A 14 -14.50 36.17 33.03
C ALA A 14 -14.51 34.79 32.37
N PHE A 15 -14.42 34.77 31.04
CA PHE A 15 -14.09 33.56 30.32
C PHE A 15 -12.71 33.12 30.78
N ALA A 16 -12.68 32.17 31.72
CA ALA A 16 -11.48 31.44 32.06
C ALA A 16 -11.10 30.63 30.81
N THR A 17 -10.25 31.21 29.97
CA THR A 17 -9.59 30.51 28.88
C THR A 17 -8.82 29.35 29.50
N SER A 18 -9.32 28.14 29.31
CA SER A 18 -8.72 26.94 29.86
C SER A 18 -7.29 26.82 29.34
N ALA A 19 -6.33 26.83 30.27
CA ALA A 19 -4.90 26.79 29.96
C ALA A 19 -4.45 25.37 29.54
N HIS A 20 -5.12 24.80 28.53
CA HIS A 20 -4.89 23.48 27.95
C HIS A 20 -4.38 23.54 26.51
N GLY A 21 -4.74 24.58 25.74
CA GLY A 21 -4.36 24.70 24.32
C GLY A 21 -2.91 25.09 24.03
N ALA A 22 -2.04 25.21 25.05
CA ALA A 22 -0.62 25.49 24.85
C ALA A 22 0.12 24.20 24.47
N TYR A 23 0.69 24.18 23.26
CA TYR A 23 1.47 23.05 22.70
C TYR A 23 0.68 21.73 22.49
N GLU A 24 -0.66 21.77 22.61
CA GLU A 24 -1.55 20.60 22.46
C GLU A 24 -1.39 19.91 21.09
N LYS A 25 -1.10 20.66 20.04
CA LYS A 25 -0.85 20.13 18.68
C LYS A 25 0.45 19.32 18.57
N GLN A 26 1.45 19.64 19.38
CA GLN A 26 2.80 19.06 19.30
C GLN A 26 3.03 17.94 20.31
N LEU A 27 2.45 18.13 21.51
CA LEU A 27 2.66 17.25 22.66
C LEU A 27 1.46 16.34 22.95
N GLY A 28 0.28 16.60 22.39
CA GLY A 28 -0.92 15.80 22.60
C GLY A 28 -1.16 15.53 24.09
N PRO A 29 -1.21 14.25 24.53
CA PRO A 29 -1.33 13.89 25.95
C PRO A 29 -0.31 14.55 26.90
N LEU A 30 0.91 14.85 26.44
CA LEU A 30 1.94 15.48 27.28
C LEU A 30 1.71 16.98 27.53
N ALA A 31 0.87 17.67 26.74
CA ALA A 31 0.74 19.13 26.80
C ALA A 31 0.34 19.65 28.20
N GLY A 32 -0.59 18.94 28.88
CA GLY A 32 -1.02 19.28 30.24
C GLY A 32 0.07 19.09 31.31
N THR A 33 1.12 18.31 31.03
CA THR A 33 2.20 18.01 31.99
C THR A 33 3.24 19.12 32.07
N VAL A 34 3.44 19.89 30.99
CA VAL A 34 4.57 20.82 30.81
C VAL A 34 4.69 21.78 31.98
N LYS A 35 3.59 22.44 32.38
CA LYS A 35 3.59 23.42 33.47
C LYS A 35 3.90 22.83 34.86
N GLN A 36 3.72 21.52 35.04
CA GLN A 36 3.92 20.84 36.33
C GLN A 36 5.27 20.14 36.43
N GLN A 37 5.83 19.70 35.30
CA GLN A 37 7.03 18.87 35.26
C GLN A 37 8.27 19.60 34.72
N LEU A 38 8.12 20.81 34.14
CA LEU A 38 9.25 21.64 33.71
C LEU A 38 10.13 22.05 34.91
N LEU A 39 11.42 21.75 34.82
CA LEU A 39 12.43 22.01 35.83
C LEU A 39 13.07 23.39 35.65
N GLU A 40 13.62 23.92 36.75
CA GLU A 40 14.35 25.20 36.75
C GLU A 40 15.60 25.11 35.84
N GLY A 41 15.85 26.18 35.06
CA GLY A 41 16.90 26.23 34.02
C GLY A 41 16.44 25.75 32.63
N TRP A 42 15.35 24.98 32.53
CA TRP A 42 14.80 24.55 31.24
C TRP A 42 13.79 25.55 30.69
N HIS A 43 13.94 25.92 29.42
CA HIS A 43 13.12 26.93 28.76
C HIS A 43 12.26 26.30 27.65
N VAL A 44 10.96 26.64 27.61
CA VAL A 44 9.99 26.12 26.64
C VAL A 44 9.54 27.19 25.63
N GLY A 45 9.18 26.78 24.42
CA GLY A 45 8.57 27.65 23.41
C GLY A 45 8.03 26.87 22.21
N GLU A 46 7.31 27.54 21.31
CA GLU A 46 6.87 26.98 20.03
C GLU A 46 7.63 27.66 18.89
N GLN A 47 8.13 26.88 17.94
CA GLN A 47 8.79 27.40 16.74
C GLN A 47 8.56 26.46 15.55
N ASP A 48 8.14 27.01 14.40
CA ASP A 48 8.02 26.30 13.12
C ASP A 48 7.21 24.99 13.20
N GLY A 49 6.19 24.95 14.07
CA GLY A 49 5.34 23.80 14.33
C GLY A 49 5.85 22.84 15.42
N TRP A 50 7.04 23.05 15.99
CA TRP A 50 7.62 22.23 17.05
C TRP A 50 7.42 22.84 18.44
N PHE A 51 7.18 21.99 19.44
CA PHE A 51 7.46 22.32 20.83
C PHE A 51 8.97 22.24 21.02
N THR A 52 9.58 23.34 21.43
CA THR A 52 11.03 23.48 21.62
C THR A 52 11.36 23.55 23.09
N LEU A 53 12.39 22.81 23.47
CA LEU A 53 12.94 22.70 24.80
C LEU A 53 14.41 23.13 24.74
N ARG A 54 14.84 24.05 25.59
CA ARG A 54 16.17 24.65 25.55
C ARG A 54 16.85 24.59 26.91
N ASN A 55 18.08 24.06 26.93
CA ASN A 55 18.99 24.08 28.06
C ASN A 55 20.35 24.63 27.59
N SER A 56 20.73 25.79 28.11
CA SER A 56 22.04 26.41 27.90
C SER A 56 22.86 26.54 29.19
N ASP A 57 22.27 26.13 30.32
CA ASP A 57 22.64 26.61 31.65
C ASP A 57 22.98 25.47 32.62
N VAL A 58 22.61 24.21 32.29
CA VAL A 58 22.76 23.02 33.14
C VAL A 58 23.47 21.89 32.39
N PRO A 59 24.82 21.83 32.40
CA PRO A 59 25.58 20.72 31.82
C PRO A 59 25.20 19.38 32.46
N GLY A 60 24.88 18.38 31.64
CA GLY A 60 24.41 17.07 32.11
C GLY A 60 23.02 17.09 32.76
N GLY A 61 22.26 18.18 32.64
CA GLY A 61 20.88 18.27 33.08
C GLY A 61 19.96 17.31 32.34
N GLU A 62 18.84 16.97 32.97
CA GLU A 62 17.80 16.08 32.42
C GLU A 62 16.45 16.78 32.55
N GLN A 63 15.57 16.61 31.56
CA GLN A 63 14.17 16.99 31.63
C GLN A 63 13.32 15.85 31.09
N THR A 64 12.25 15.52 31.82
CA THR A 64 11.26 14.52 31.40
C THR A 64 9.85 15.10 31.38
N PHE A 65 9.00 14.58 30.51
CA PHE A 65 7.56 14.82 30.50
C PHE A 65 6.85 13.48 30.38
N TYR A 66 6.17 13.04 31.44
CA TYR A 66 5.52 11.74 31.58
C TYR A 66 4.00 11.87 31.74
N VAL A 67 3.27 11.01 31.02
CA VAL A 67 1.87 10.64 31.30
C VAL A 67 1.80 9.17 31.75
N ASN A 68 0.76 8.81 32.48
CA ASN A 68 0.47 7.44 32.89
C ASN A 68 -0.74 6.88 32.10
N PRO A 69 -0.53 6.23 30.95
CA PRO A 69 -1.59 5.52 30.23
C PRO A 69 -1.88 4.12 30.81
N GLY A 70 -1.21 3.72 31.91
CA GLY A 70 -1.40 2.42 32.56
C GLY A 70 -0.82 1.23 31.77
N PRO A 71 -1.25 -0.01 32.05
CA PRO A 71 -0.87 -1.19 31.28
C PRO A 71 -1.34 -1.07 29.81
N ALA A 72 -0.58 -1.64 28.88
CA ALA A 72 -1.01 -1.74 27.49
C ALA A 72 -2.12 -2.80 27.33
N PRO A 73 -3.14 -2.56 26.50
CA PRO A 73 -4.22 -3.52 26.24
C PRO A 73 -3.78 -4.67 25.32
N GLU A 74 -4.52 -5.77 25.29
CA GLU A 74 -4.17 -7.00 24.53
C GLU A 74 -4.06 -6.79 23.01
N ASN A 75 -4.85 -5.87 22.47
CA ASN A 75 -4.83 -5.43 21.08
C ASN A 75 -3.71 -4.39 20.77
N GLY A 76 -2.93 -4.01 21.79
CA GLY A 76 -1.75 -3.16 21.69
C GLY A 76 -1.99 -1.66 21.89
N ARG A 77 -0.91 -0.95 22.22
CA ARG A 77 -0.82 0.51 22.30
C ARG A 77 0.36 1.00 21.47
N ILE A 78 0.19 2.07 20.72
CA ILE A 78 1.24 2.70 19.92
C ILE A 78 1.46 4.12 20.43
N THR A 79 2.70 4.40 20.84
CA THR A 79 3.16 5.77 21.13
C THR A 79 4.14 6.19 20.03
N ASP A 80 3.96 7.40 19.50
CA ASP A 80 4.62 7.85 18.27
C ASP A 80 4.93 9.36 18.39
N VAL A 81 6.12 9.78 17.96
CA VAL A 81 6.62 11.16 18.12
C VAL A 81 7.67 11.51 17.06
N ASN A 82 7.63 12.74 16.53
CA ASN A 82 8.75 13.34 15.81
C ASN A 82 9.66 14.06 16.81
N VAL A 83 10.97 13.90 16.68
CA VAL A 83 11.96 14.54 17.55
C VAL A 83 13.09 15.20 16.76
N MET A 84 13.73 16.20 17.34
CA MET A 84 15.02 16.71 16.89
C MET A 84 15.93 17.03 18.09
N VAL A 85 17.25 16.92 17.89
CA VAL A 85 18.26 17.39 18.84
C VAL A 85 19.33 18.20 18.09
N ASN A 86 19.59 19.41 18.57
CA ASN A 86 20.63 20.30 18.07
C ASN A 86 21.50 20.76 19.25
N SER A 87 22.72 20.25 19.32
CA SER A 87 23.69 20.58 20.36
C SER A 87 25.12 20.50 19.83
N LYS A 88 26.03 21.17 20.54
CA LYS A 88 27.49 21.02 20.36
C LYS A 88 28.04 19.83 21.16
N SER A 89 27.28 19.31 22.14
CA SER A 89 27.66 18.15 22.92
C SER A 89 27.24 16.86 22.20
N PRO A 90 28.16 15.94 21.87
CA PRO A 90 27.83 14.70 21.15
C PRO A 90 27.00 13.72 22.01
N LYS A 91 26.97 13.91 23.34
CA LYS A 91 26.17 13.09 24.26
C LYS A 91 24.77 13.65 24.54
N ALA A 92 24.44 14.86 24.06
CA ALA A 92 23.10 15.42 24.21
C ALA A 92 22.09 14.59 23.42
N SER A 93 20.92 14.34 23.99
CA SER A 93 19.96 13.39 23.43
C SER A 93 18.50 13.74 23.69
N ILE A 94 17.61 13.15 22.88
CA ILE A 94 16.16 13.17 23.07
C ILE A 94 15.58 11.78 22.81
N GLY A 95 14.59 11.35 23.60
CA GLY A 95 14.13 9.97 23.59
C GLY A 95 12.71 9.74 24.11
N ILE A 96 12.18 8.53 23.92
CA ILE A 96 11.02 8.03 24.67
C ILE A 96 11.49 7.17 25.83
N ALA A 97 11.00 7.50 27.01
CA ALA A 97 11.18 6.72 28.23
C ALA A 97 9.87 6.00 28.61
N LEU A 98 9.97 4.70 28.90
CA LEU A 98 9.00 3.95 29.70
C LEU A 98 9.48 3.96 31.15
N ASN A 99 8.64 4.36 32.10
CA ASN A 99 9.03 4.48 33.51
C ASN A 99 8.02 3.82 34.46
N ASN A 100 8.53 3.20 35.51
CA ASN A 100 7.74 2.59 36.57
C ASN A 100 8.42 2.84 37.92
N ASN A 101 8.12 3.99 38.52
CA ASN A 101 8.64 4.43 39.81
C ASN A 101 8.45 3.38 40.92
N ALA A 102 7.33 2.65 40.91
CA ALA A 102 7.02 1.62 41.91
C ALA A 102 7.92 0.37 41.80
N ARG A 103 8.24 -0.06 40.57
CA ARG A 103 9.19 -1.16 40.30
C ARG A 103 10.65 -0.68 40.18
N LYS A 104 10.91 0.63 40.26
CA LYS A 104 12.21 1.28 40.00
C LYS A 104 12.80 0.92 38.62
N GLY A 105 11.92 0.76 37.63
CA GLY A 105 12.29 0.41 36.26
C GLY A 105 12.19 1.60 35.32
N LEU A 106 13.24 1.84 34.54
CA LEU A 106 13.26 2.82 33.44
C LEU A 106 13.78 2.11 32.19
N CYS A 107 13.13 2.28 31.04
CA CYS A 107 13.67 1.86 29.74
C CYS A 107 13.62 3.05 28.78
N LEU A 108 14.79 3.51 28.36
CA LEU A 108 14.96 4.67 27.50
C LEU A 108 15.45 4.22 26.12
N LEU A 109 14.75 4.66 25.07
CA LEU A 109 15.38 4.85 23.76
C LEU A 109 15.71 6.32 23.58
N GLU A 110 16.97 6.65 23.30
CA GLU A 110 17.45 7.99 23.03
C GLU A 110 18.16 8.10 21.67
N ILE A 111 17.94 9.23 20.99
CA ILE A 111 18.68 9.68 19.80
C ILE A 111 19.67 10.76 20.25
N ARG A 112 20.96 10.55 19.99
CA ARG A 112 22.03 11.49 20.35
C ARG A 112 22.42 12.41 19.19
N ALA A 113 22.98 13.57 19.54
CA ALA A 113 23.55 14.53 18.59
C ALA A 113 24.73 13.98 17.76
N ASP A 114 25.37 12.88 18.18
CA ASP A 114 26.37 12.14 17.40
C ASP A 114 25.78 11.08 16.44
N ARG A 115 24.46 11.09 16.23
CA ARG A 115 23.68 10.13 15.41
C ARG A 115 23.70 8.68 15.93
N ASN A 116 24.19 8.42 17.14
CA ASN A 116 24.01 7.12 17.76
C ASN A 116 22.64 7.02 18.43
N ILE A 117 21.97 5.88 18.27
CA ILE A 117 20.73 5.56 18.98
C ILE A 117 21.06 4.55 20.07
N LEU A 118 20.72 4.86 21.31
CA LEU A 118 20.88 3.94 22.45
C LEU A 118 19.50 3.48 22.93
N LEU A 119 19.35 2.18 23.18
CA LEU A 119 18.23 1.60 23.92
C LEU A 119 18.81 0.85 25.11
N PHE A 120 18.40 1.21 26.32
CA PHE A 120 18.83 0.56 27.56
C PHE A 120 17.72 0.59 28.62
N CYS A 121 17.80 -0.36 29.55
CA CYS A 121 16.94 -0.39 30.74
C CYS A 121 17.78 -0.28 32.02
N LEU A 122 17.21 0.38 33.04
CA LEU A 122 17.71 0.45 34.39
C LEU A 122 16.74 -0.31 35.33
N GLU A 123 17.31 -1.12 36.21
CA GLU A 123 16.60 -1.67 37.37
C GLU A 123 17.27 -1.12 38.63
N GLY A 124 16.66 -0.10 39.25
CA GLY A 124 17.22 0.67 40.36
C GLY A 124 18.46 1.47 39.99
N GLN A 125 19.64 0.83 40.02
CA GLN A 125 20.93 1.38 39.61
C GLN A 125 21.68 0.49 38.61
N LYS A 126 21.10 -0.66 38.23
CA LYS A 126 21.71 -1.63 37.33
C LYS A 126 21.30 -1.33 35.90
N ARG A 127 22.21 -0.73 35.11
CA ARG A 127 22.04 -0.53 33.66
C ARG A 127 22.25 -1.84 32.90
N ARG A 128 21.40 -2.10 31.90
CA ARG A 128 21.59 -3.08 30.82
C ARG A 128 21.33 -2.39 29.49
N ASP A 129 22.36 -2.27 28.68
CA ASP A 129 22.24 -1.85 27.29
C ASP A 129 21.63 -2.98 26.45
N ILE A 130 20.68 -2.63 25.59
CA ILE A 130 19.95 -3.56 24.71
C ILE A 130 20.40 -3.35 23.26
N ALA A 131 20.55 -2.09 22.83
CA ALA A 131 21.08 -1.75 21.51
C ALA A 131 21.87 -0.44 21.53
N SER A 132 22.89 -0.38 20.67
CA SER A 132 23.59 0.85 20.27
C SER A 132 23.71 0.82 18.74
N VAL A 133 22.98 1.70 18.05
CA VAL A 133 22.84 1.65 16.59
C VAL A 133 23.24 3.00 15.97
N PRO A 134 24.43 3.11 15.36
CA PRO A 134 24.92 4.36 14.79
C PRO A 134 24.30 4.67 13.42
N ASN A 135 24.13 5.95 13.12
CA ASN A 135 23.69 6.50 11.82
C ASN A 135 22.25 6.15 11.38
N VAL A 136 21.38 5.71 12.29
CA VAL A 136 19.93 5.56 12.00
C VAL A 136 19.17 6.87 12.16
N ALA A 137 19.67 7.77 13.03
CA ALA A 137 19.18 9.13 13.16
C ALA A 137 19.82 10.05 12.11
N LYS A 138 19.00 10.91 11.49
CA LYS A 138 19.40 11.82 10.41
C LYS A 138 19.87 13.17 10.95
N LEU A 139 19.20 13.63 12.00
CA LEU A 139 19.28 14.97 12.61
C LEU A 139 18.86 16.11 11.65
N ASP A 140 17.89 15.83 10.78
CA ASP A 140 17.32 16.77 9.80
C ASP A 140 15.91 17.26 10.17
N GLY A 141 15.41 16.91 11.36
CA GLY A 141 14.04 17.19 11.80
C GLY A 141 13.00 16.17 11.34
N THR A 142 13.38 15.11 10.62
CA THR A 142 12.46 14.03 10.20
C THR A 142 12.64 12.74 11.02
N ASP A 143 13.40 12.80 12.13
CA ASP A 143 13.60 11.65 13.02
C ASP A 143 12.34 11.34 13.83
N ARG A 144 11.86 10.10 13.73
CA ARG A 144 10.58 9.68 14.33
C ARG A 144 10.76 8.43 15.18
N ILE A 145 10.46 8.54 16.48
CA ILE A 145 10.47 7.42 17.43
C ILE A 145 9.05 6.82 17.49
N ARG A 146 8.96 5.49 17.50
CA ARG A 146 7.71 4.77 17.79
C ARG A 146 7.98 3.67 18.81
N VAL A 147 7.11 3.56 19.81
CA VAL A 147 7.05 2.43 20.74
C VAL A 147 5.72 1.71 20.54
N VAL A 148 5.77 0.40 20.37
CA VAL A 148 4.58 -0.46 20.27
C VAL A 148 4.57 -1.36 21.49
N GLU A 149 3.62 -1.13 22.40
CA GLU A 149 3.45 -1.86 23.65
C GLU A 149 2.32 -2.89 23.53
N VAL A 150 2.50 -4.03 24.18
CA VAL A 150 1.49 -5.09 24.42
C VAL A 150 1.63 -5.56 25.87
N PRO A 151 0.71 -6.37 26.43
CA PRO A 151 0.86 -6.86 27.81
C PRO A 151 2.19 -7.61 27.98
N GLY A 152 3.06 -7.08 28.85
CA GLY A 152 4.37 -7.68 29.14
C GLY A 152 5.50 -7.37 28.16
N ALA A 153 5.31 -6.64 27.06
CA ALA A 153 6.39 -6.35 26.10
C ALA A 153 6.27 -4.98 25.40
N ALA A 154 7.40 -4.46 24.93
CA ALA A 154 7.43 -3.27 24.06
C ALA A 154 8.51 -3.35 22.97
N ARG A 155 8.16 -2.94 21.76
CA ARG A 155 9.04 -2.81 20.60
C ARG A 155 9.37 -1.34 20.33
N PHE A 156 10.66 -1.02 20.28
CA PHE A 156 11.16 0.31 19.97
C PHE A 156 11.64 0.40 18.51
N LEU A 157 11.18 1.42 17.79
CA LEU A 157 11.60 1.74 16.42
C LEU A 157 12.02 3.20 16.31
N VAL A 158 12.97 3.47 15.42
CA VAL A 158 13.29 4.83 14.94
C VAL A 158 13.33 4.82 13.42
N ASN A 159 12.69 5.81 12.79
CA ASN A 159 12.62 5.94 11.33
C ASN A 159 12.08 4.68 10.62
N GLY A 160 11.23 3.91 11.31
CA GLY A 160 10.70 2.62 10.85
C GLY A 160 11.62 1.41 11.08
N GLN A 161 12.91 1.62 11.36
CA GLN A 161 13.84 0.56 11.72
C GLN A 161 13.64 0.12 13.18
N LYS A 162 13.52 -1.19 13.42
CA LYS A 162 13.52 -1.74 14.78
C LYS A 162 14.89 -1.53 15.44
N ILE A 163 14.90 -0.93 16.63
CA ILE A 163 16.11 -0.72 17.44
C ILE A 163 16.24 -1.83 18.49
N GLY A 164 15.15 -2.24 19.11
CA GLY A 164 15.11 -3.39 20.00
C GLY A 164 13.72 -3.73 20.51
N ASP A 165 13.62 -4.90 21.11
CA ASP A 165 12.43 -5.41 21.80
C ASP A 165 12.77 -5.60 23.28
N ILE A 166 11.81 -5.37 24.17
CA ILE A 166 11.90 -5.63 25.60
C ILE A 166 10.70 -6.44 26.08
N GLU A 167 10.92 -7.37 27.01
CA GLU A 167 9.94 -8.33 27.53
C GLU A 167 10.12 -8.45 29.05
N ASP A 168 9.01 -8.50 29.80
CA ASP A 168 8.91 -8.62 31.27
C ASP A 168 9.61 -7.53 32.14
N GLU A 169 10.21 -6.51 31.51
CA GLU A 169 10.97 -5.45 32.17
C GLU A 169 10.23 -4.73 33.31
N ALA A 170 11.02 -4.25 34.28
CA ALA A 170 10.54 -3.47 35.41
C ALA A 170 9.77 -2.19 35.00
N ALA A 171 10.16 -1.58 33.88
CA ALA A 171 9.65 -0.30 33.40
C ALA A 171 8.24 -0.35 32.76
N LEU A 172 7.75 -1.53 32.38
CA LEU A 172 6.53 -1.67 31.59
C LEU A 172 5.25 -1.34 32.38
N GLY A 173 4.23 -0.90 31.64
CA GLY A 173 2.84 -0.83 32.09
C GLY A 173 2.50 0.27 33.10
N SER A 174 3.26 1.37 33.13
CA SER A 174 3.00 2.52 34.01
C SER A 174 3.07 3.84 33.24
N GLU A 175 4.22 4.53 33.26
CA GLU A 175 4.39 5.86 32.67
C GLU A 175 5.11 5.76 31.33
N ILE A 176 4.76 6.65 30.40
CA ILE A 176 5.49 6.87 29.16
C ILE A 176 5.66 8.37 28.91
N GLY A 177 6.80 8.76 28.37
CA GLY A 177 7.15 10.16 28.26
C GLY A 177 8.29 10.45 27.30
N ILE A 178 8.57 11.74 27.12
CA ILE A 178 9.77 12.23 26.45
C ILE A 178 10.83 12.57 27.48
N MET A 179 12.08 12.26 27.16
CA MET A 179 13.26 12.58 27.93
C MET A 179 14.22 13.37 27.06
N ALA A 180 14.78 14.47 27.59
CA ALA A 180 15.84 15.25 26.96
C ALA A 180 17.01 15.39 27.93
N TYR A 181 18.23 15.27 27.43
CA TYR A 181 19.44 15.20 28.25
C TYR A 181 20.58 16.07 27.69
N ASP A 182 21.34 16.66 28.62
CA ASP A 182 22.45 17.58 28.42
C ASP A 182 22.05 18.96 27.87
N GLU A 183 23.04 19.79 27.53
CA GLU A 183 22.85 21.10 26.90
C GLU A 183 22.36 20.95 25.44
N GLY A 184 21.45 21.81 24.99
CA GLY A 184 20.99 21.80 23.60
C GLY A 184 19.66 22.53 23.37
N THR A 185 19.24 22.52 22.10
CA THR A 185 17.84 22.73 21.71
C THR A 185 17.27 21.40 21.22
N PHE A 186 16.19 20.97 21.86
CA PHE A 186 15.47 19.74 21.58
C PHE A 186 14.08 20.12 21.05
N GLY A 187 13.56 19.36 20.09
CA GLY A 187 12.23 19.59 19.52
C GLY A 187 11.37 18.35 19.61
N ILE A 188 10.09 18.55 19.91
CA ILE A 188 9.05 17.53 19.98
C ILE A 188 7.87 17.97 19.10
N ALA A 189 7.37 17.08 18.26
CA ALA A 189 6.15 17.25 17.48
C ALA A 189 5.42 15.91 17.31
N ASP A 190 4.16 15.94 16.88
CA ASP A 190 3.32 14.75 16.65
C ASP A 190 3.20 13.77 17.84
N PHE A 191 3.48 14.15 19.10
CA PHE A 191 3.43 13.18 20.21
C PHE A 191 1.99 12.68 20.42
N MET A 192 1.78 11.39 20.18
CA MET A 192 0.48 10.74 20.26
C MET A 192 0.60 9.38 20.94
N ILE A 193 -0.44 9.02 21.69
CA ILE A 193 -0.65 7.68 22.25
C ILE A 193 -1.99 7.16 21.70
N VAL A 194 -1.98 5.96 21.12
CA VAL A 194 -3.17 5.29 20.57
C VAL A 194 -3.28 3.90 21.19
N SER A 195 -4.26 3.71 22.06
CA SER A 195 -4.67 2.40 22.60
C SER A 195 -5.76 1.76 21.74
N ASP A 196 -6.04 0.48 21.99
CA ASP A 196 -7.22 -0.24 21.50
C ASP A 196 -7.37 -0.36 19.99
N VAL A 197 -6.39 -1.04 19.37
CA VAL A 197 -6.27 -1.17 17.90
C VAL A 197 -7.26 -2.18 17.27
N ALA A 198 -8.53 -2.17 17.69
CA ALA A 198 -9.64 -2.88 17.02
C ALA A 198 -11.05 -2.37 17.42
N GLY A 199 -11.63 -1.39 16.70
CA GLY A 199 -13.05 -0.99 16.84
C GLY A 199 -13.33 0.52 16.65
N LYS A 200 -14.57 0.88 16.26
CA LYS A 200 -15.08 2.26 16.01
C LYS A 200 -16.48 2.41 16.67
N PRO A 201 -17.11 3.61 16.81
CA PRO A 201 -16.62 5.00 17.04
C PRO A 201 -17.45 5.70 18.20
N VAL A 202 -17.76 7.02 18.09
CA VAL A 202 -18.49 7.95 19.04
C VAL A 202 -17.55 8.66 20.04
N GLY A 203 -17.71 9.91 20.52
CA GLY A 203 -18.74 10.97 20.38
C GLY A 203 -19.24 11.45 21.78
N VAL A 204 -19.87 12.63 22.03
CA VAL A 204 -20.30 13.81 21.24
C VAL A 204 -20.37 15.03 22.19
N GLY A 205 -20.21 16.29 21.74
CA GLY A 205 -20.39 17.52 22.54
C GLY A 205 -21.22 18.60 21.83
N ALA A 206 -22.11 19.32 22.55
CA ALA A 206 -23.17 20.15 21.94
C ALA A 206 -23.63 21.36 22.80
N GLN A 207 -24.60 22.12 22.26
CA GLN A 207 -25.25 23.35 22.77
C GLN A 207 -24.49 24.67 22.51
N GLY A 208 -25.13 25.76 22.05
CA GLY A 208 -26.49 25.89 21.49
C GLY A 208 -27.05 27.32 21.50
N ALA A 209 -27.82 27.71 20.47
CA ALA A 209 -28.72 28.87 20.47
C ALA A 209 -29.72 28.79 19.28
N ALA A 210 -30.92 29.38 19.40
CA ALA A 210 -31.93 29.43 18.34
C ALA A 210 -32.20 30.88 17.89
N GLY A 211 -32.52 31.10 16.60
CA GLY A 211 -32.62 32.46 16.02
C GLY A 211 -33.37 32.53 14.68
N GLN A 212 -34.69 32.55 14.76
CA GLN A 212 -35.72 32.72 13.70
C GLN A 212 -35.37 33.58 12.45
N GLY A 213 -35.68 33.05 11.25
CA GLY A 213 -36.79 33.60 10.43
C GLY A 213 -36.52 34.47 9.18
N ARG A 214 -37.30 34.16 8.11
CA ARG A 214 -37.56 34.93 6.85
C ARG A 214 -36.36 35.09 5.89
N ALA A 215 -36.45 34.99 4.55
CA ALA A 215 -37.51 35.13 3.52
C ALA A 215 -37.67 36.54 2.90
N GLY A 216 -37.64 36.59 1.56
CA GLY A 216 -37.70 37.79 0.69
C GLY A 216 -36.41 37.88 -0.17
N GLN A 217 -36.38 37.67 -1.49
CA GLN A 217 -37.09 38.29 -2.64
C GLN A 217 -36.55 39.64 -3.11
N GLY A 218 -36.19 39.72 -4.40
CA GLY A 218 -36.09 40.95 -5.19
C GLY A 218 -34.73 41.68 -5.13
N SER A 219 -34.37 42.48 -6.15
CA SER A 219 -34.98 42.62 -7.48
C SER A 219 -34.01 43.24 -8.50
N ALA A 220 -34.41 43.18 -9.78
CA ALA A 220 -33.65 43.54 -10.97
C ALA A 220 -33.04 44.96 -11.01
N GLY A 221 -31.97 45.10 -11.80
CA GLY A 221 -31.48 46.38 -12.33
C GLY A 221 -31.02 46.22 -13.79
N GLN A 222 -31.77 46.80 -14.74
CA GLN A 222 -31.38 46.87 -16.16
C GLN A 222 -30.60 48.17 -16.44
N GLY A 223 -29.71 48.15 -17.44
CA GLY A 223 -29.04 49.35 -17.94
C GLY A 223 -28.37 49.10 -19.29
N SER A 224 -28.83 49.76 -20.35
CA SER A 224 -28.47 49.46 -21.75
C SER A 224 -27.97 50.69 -22.53
N ALA A 225 -26.82 50.55 -23.22
CA ALA A 225 -26.40 51.33 -24.40
C ALA A 225 -25.11 50.68 -24.96
N GLY A 226 -24.73 50.80 -26.24
CA GLY A 226 -25.36 51.45 -27.40
C GLY A 226 -24.64 51.02 -28.70
N ALA A 227 -25.15 51.38 -29.88
CA ALA A 227 -24.68 50.84 -31.18
C ALA A 227 -23.80 51.78 -32.00
N GLY A 228 -23.01 51.22 -32.94
CA GLY A 228 -22.23 51.94 -33.95
C GLY A 228 -21.74 51.02 -35.09
N ALA A 229 -21.62 51.53 -36.32
CA ALA A 229 -21.35 50.77 -37.55
C ALA A 229 -20.57 51.65 -38.58
N PRO A 230 -20.37 51.25 -39.85
CA PRO A 230 -19.59 50.11 -40.36
C PRO A 230 -18.48 50.53 -41.36
N ARG A 231 -17.59 49.61 -41.80
CA ARG A 231 -16.74 49.78 -43.02
C ARG A 231 -16.24 48.44 -43.61
N VAL A 232 -15.79 48.47 -44.87
CA VAL A 232 -15.67 47.34 -45.84
C VAL A 232 -14.61 47.72 -46.91
N PRO A 233 -13.92 46.82 -47.66
CA PRO A 233 -13.50 45.41 -47.44
C PRO A 233 -11.96 45.20 -47.58
N SER A 234 -11.48 43.95 -47.44
CA SER A 234 -10.38 43.40 -48.26
C SER A 234 -10.51 41.86 -48.35
N ALA A 235 -9.94 41.24 -49.38
CA ALA A 235 -10.14 39.81 -49.67
C ALA A 235 -8.91 38.94 -49.32
N ALA A 236 -9.18 37.72 -48.84
CA ALA A 236 -8.21 36.64 -48.69
C ALA A 236 -8.88 35.29 -49.04
N SER A 237 -8.07 34.30 -49.42
CA SER A 237 -8.50 33.03 -50.02
C SER A 237 -9.45 32.20 -49.14
N PRO A 238 -10.30 31.34 -49.74
CA PRO A 238 -11.12 30.40 -48.97
C PRO A 238 -10.24 29.45 -48.15
N PRO A 239 -10.66 29.05 -46.94
CA PRO A 239 -9.94 28.07 -46.14
C PRO A 239 -9.88 26.73 -46.88
N ALA A 240 -8.70 26.12 -46.94
CA ALA A 240 -8.51 24.80 -47.53
C ALA A 240 -9.34 23.76 -46.76
N GLN A 241 -9.89 22.79 -47.49
CA GLN A 241 -10.60 21.66 -46.89
C GLN A 241 -9.64 20.91 -45.96
N ALA A 242 -10.11 20.54 -44.76
CA ALA A 242 -9.34 19.73 -43.83
C ALA A 242 -9.00 18.37 -44.49
N PRO A 243 -7.77 17.85 -44.33
CA PRO A 243 -7.43 16.52 -44.84
C PRO A 243 -8.30 15.47 -44.14
N ALA A 244 -8.82 14.51 -44.90
CA ALA A 244 -9.67 13.46 -44.37
C ALA A 244 -8.85 12.44 -43.56
N ASP A 245 -9.15 12.32 -42.26
CA ASP A 245 -8.61 11.25 -41.42
C ASP A 245 -9.15 9.89 -41.89
N ASN A 246 -8.29 9.07 -42.48
CA ASN A 246 -8.63 7.71 -42.93
C ASN A 246 -8.68 6.69 -41.77
N THR A 247 -9.42 7.01 -40.70
CA THR A 247 -10.04 5.98 -39.85
C THR A 247 -11.53 5.93 -40.16
N PRO A 248 -12.17 4.75 -40.20
CA PRO A 248 -13.62 4.66 -40.34
C PRO A 248 -14.30 5.51 -39.26
N ALA A 249 -15.15 6.45 -39.67
CA ALA A 249 -15.83 7.34 -38.74
C ALA A 249 -16.73 6.51 -37.81
N LEU A 250 -16.38 6.45 -36.53
CA LEU A 250 -17.17 5.77 -35.51
C LEU A 250 -18.57 6.37 -35.47
N ALA A 251 -19.56 5.52 -35.77
CA ALA A 251 -20.95 5.93 -35.86
C ALA A 251 -21.52 6.29 -34.48
N GLY A 252 -22.41 7.27 -34.44
CA GLY A 252 -23.12 7.71 -33.24
C GLY A 252 -22.79 9.14 -32.81
N ALA A 253 -23.52 9.59 -31.79
CA ALA A 253 -23.38 10.88 -31.13
C ALA A 253 -22.27 10.88 -30.07
N GLY A 254 -21.97 12.07 -29.53
CA GLY A 254 -20.96 12.27 -28.49
C GLY A 254 -19.54 12.52 -29.05
N PRO A 255 -18.61 13.01 -28.21
CA PRO A 255 -17.20 13.12 -28.54
C PRO A 255 -16.52 11.74 -28.57
N TYR A 256 -15.29 11.71 -29.10
CA TYR A 256 -14.40 10.55 -28.97
C TYR A 256 -12.99 11.04 -28.66
N PRO A 257 -12.67 11.24 -27.36
CA PRO A 257 -11.32 11.57 -26.91
C PRO A 257 -10.24 10.65 -27.48
N ARG A 258 -9.21 11.26 -28.08
CA ARG A 258 -8.08 10.55 -28.74
C ARG A 258 -6.80 10.55 -27.92
N PHE A 259 -6.73 11.19 -26.75
CA PHE A 259 -5.59 11.16 -25.81
C PHE A 259 -4.19 11.37 -26.46
N GLY A 260 -4.10 12.27 -27.45
CA GLY A 260 -2.86 12.55 -28.19
C GLY A 260 -2.63 11.74 -29.47
N GLY A 261 -3.50 10.78 -29.79
CA GLY A 261 -3.53 10.05 -31.06
C GLY A 261 -2.83 8.68 -31.07
N ASP A 262 -2.11 8.31 -30.00
CA ASP A 262 -1.56 6.97 -29.85
C ASP A 262 -2.68 5.93 -29.62
N THR A 263 -2.69 4.89 -30.45
CA THR A 263 -3.69 3.83 -30.38
C THR A 263 -3.55 2.98 -29.12
N LEU A 264 -2.33 2.75 -28.61
CA LEU A 264 -2.13 1.98 -27.39
C LEU A 264 -2.65 2.72 -26.16
N ARG A 265 -2.31 4.02 -26.01
CA ARG A 265 -2.85 4.88 -24.94
C ARG A 265 -4.37 5.03 -25.03
N ILE A 266 -4.94 5.23 -26.22
CA ILE A 266 -6.42 5.26 -26.40
C ILE A 266 -7.05 3.97 -25.86
N VAL A 267 -6.59 2.81 -26.32
CA VAL A 267 -7.14 1.51 -25.87
C VAL A 267 -6.94 1.34 -24.36
N ALA A 268 -5.78 1.70 -23.82
CA ALA A 268 -5.48 1.59 -22.41
C ALA A 268 -6.39 2.46 -21.53
N VAL A 269 -6.67 3.72 -21.90
CA VAL A 269 -7.60 4.59 -21.16
C VAL A 269 -8.99 3.96 -21.08
N TYR A 270 -9.56 3.56 -22.22
CA TYR A 270 -10.91 2.97 -22.26
C TYR A 270 -10.97 1.60 -21.56
N ILE A 271 -9.94 0.76 -21.67
CA ILE A 271 -9.85 -0.50 -20.93
C ILE A 271 -9.68 -0.26 -19.42
N GLY A 272 -8.94 0.77 -19.00
CA GLY A 272 -8.74 1.14 -17.61
C GLY A 272 -10.05 1.53 -16.92
N ILE A 273 -10.75 2.53 -17.49
CA ILE A 273 -12.06 3.00 -17.02
C ILE A 273 -13.08 1.86 -17.00
N MET A 274 -13.15 1.07 -18.08
CA MET A 274 -14.11 -0.04 -18.15
C MET A 274 -13.81 -1.12 -17.11
N ARG A 275 -12.53 -1.48 -16.89
CA ARG A 275 -12.15 -2.52 -15.92
C ARG A 275 -12.30 -2.06 -14.47
N SER A 276 -12.05 -0.79 -14.13
CA SER A 276 -12.25 -0.30 -12.76
C SER A 276 -13.71 -0.39 -12.34
N ILE A 277 -14.62 0.10 -13.18
CA ILE A 277 -16.07 0.02 -12.98
C ILE A 277 -16.51 -1.44 -12.95
N PHE A 278 -16.19 -2.23 -13.99
CA PHE A 278 -16.65 -3.61 -14.08
C PHE A 278 -16.15 -4.49 -12.91
N LEU A 279 -14.90 -4.33 -12.47
CA LEU A 279 -14.37 -5.13 -11.36
C LEU A 279 -14.93 -4.70 -10.00
N HIS A 280 -15.33 -3.44 -9.84
CA HIS A 280 -16.09 -2.96 -8.68
C HIS A 280 -17.48 -3.64 -8.64
N GLU A 281 -18.25 -3.61 -9.73
CA GLU A 281 -19.53 -4.32 -9.85
C GLU A 281 -19.40 -5.84 -9.66
N PHE A 282 -18.33 -6.43 -10.21
CA PHE A 282 -18.04 -7.85 -10.04
C PHE A 282 -17.61 -8.20 -8.60
N GLY A 283 -17.12 -7.22 -7.83
CA GLY A 283 -16.90 -7.34 -6.39
C GLY A 283 -18.22 -7.56 -5.64
N HIS A 284 -19.25 -6.75 -5.91
CA HIS A 284 -20.59 -6.95 -5.33
C HIS A 284 -21.21 -8.27 -5.77
N ALA A 285 -21.01 -8.66 -7.04
CA ALA A 285 -21.44 -9.97 -7.51
C ALA A 285 -20.75 -11.12 -6.76
N LEU A 286 -19.43 -11.04 -6.49
CA LEU A 286 -18.73 -12.04 -5.69
C LEU A 286 -19.23 -12.07 -4.24
N ILE A 287 -19.46 -10.92 -3.61
CA ILE A 287 -19.97 -10.83 -2.24
C ILE A 287 -21.38 -11.44 -2.14
N GLY A 288 -22.31 -10.98 -2.99
CA GLY A 288 -23.72 -11.38 -2.94
C GLY A 288 -24.01 -12.80 -3.44
N GLU A 289 -23.23 -13.34 -4.39
CA GLU A 289 -23.46 -14.69 -4.93
C GLU A 289 -22.73 -15.78 -4.15
N LEU A 290 -21.62 -15.46 -3.48
CA LEU A 290 -20.82 -16.42 -2.71
C LEU A 290 -21.01 -16.25 -1.20
N GLU A 291 -21.95 -15.39 -0.78
CA GLU A 291 -22.29 -15.07 0.62
C GLU A 291 -21.05 -14.63 1.45
N LEU A 292 -20.14 -13.87 0.83
CA LEU A 292 -18.89 -13.45 1.48
C LEU A 292 -19.14 -12.35 2.53
N PRO A 293 -18.45 -12.37 3.68
CA PRO A 293 -18.52 -11.28 4.64
C PRO A 293 -17.81 -10.03 4.12
N ALA A 294 -18.54 -8.94 3.90
CA ALA A 294 -17.95 -7.61 3.72
C ALA A 294 -17.27 -7.16 5.03
N THR A 295 -15.93 -7.20 5.08
CA THR A 295 -15.15 -6.88 6.30
C THR A 295 -14.96 -5.37 6.52
N GLY A 296 -15.93 -4.55 6.10
CA GLY A 296 -15.86 -3.09 6.05
C GLY A 296 -17.12 -2.50 5.39
N ALA A 297 -17.04 -1.27 4.90
CA ALA A 297 -18.03 -0.78 3.93
C ALA A 297 -17.86 -1.56 2.62
N GLU A 298 -18.97 -1.98 1.99
CA GLU A 298 -18.90 -2.85 0.82
C GLU A 298 -18.22 -2.14 -0.36
N GLU A 299 -18.58 -0.87 -0.60
CA GLU A 299 -17.93 0.05 -1.56
C GLU A 299 -16.41 0.08 -1.45
N ASP A 300 -15.89 0.33 -0.25
CA ASP A 300 -14.44 0.35 0.01
C ASP A 300 -13.83 -1.04 -0.28
N ALA A 301 -14.52 -2.12 0.07
CA ALA A 301 -14.02 -3.49 -0.09
C ALA A 301 -13.96 -3.91 -1.58
N VAL A 302 -14.98 -3.58 -2.38
CA VAL A 302 -15.01 -3.89 -3.81
C VAL A 302 -14.08 -2.98 -4.63
N ASP A 303 -13.83 -1.74 -4.17
CA ASP A 303 -12.73 -0.91 -4.67
C ASP A 303 -11.37 -1.59 -4.42
N MET A 304 -11.15 -2.23 -3.27
CA MET A 304 -9.91 -2.98 -3.03
C MET A 304 -9.80 -4.21 -3.94
N TYR A 305 -10.90 -4.95 -4.18
CA TYR A 305 -10.92 -6.05 -5.15
C TYR A 305 -10.59 -5.56 -6.57
N SER A 306 -11.19 -4.45 -7.00
CA SER A 306 -10.93 -3.81 -8.29
C SER A 306 -9.45 -3.40 -8.41
N ALA A 307 -8.90 -2.72 -7.40
CA ALA A 307 -7.49 -2.33 -7.34
C ALA A 307 -6.53 -3.54 -7.43
N LEU A 308 -6.81 -4.61 -6.68
CA LEU A 308 -6.02 -5.85 -6.69
C LEU A 308 -5.99 -6.51 -8.08
N ARG A 309 -7.14 -6.62 -8.74
CA ARG A 309 -7.26 -7.22 -10.09
C ARG A 309 -6.75 -6.33 -11.23
N ILE A 310 -6.54 -5.04 -10.96
CA ILE A 310 -6.01 -4.07 -11.93
C ILE A 310 -4.48 -3.94 -11.82
N VAL A 311 -3.90 -4.07 -10.62
CA VAL A 311 -2.43 -4.11 -10.46
C VAL A 311 -1.82 -5.43 -10.93
N GLU A 312 -2.55 -6.55 -10.83
CA GLU A 312 -2.05 -7.91 -11.13
C GLU A 312 -1.26 -8.05 -12.46
N PRO A 313 -1.72 -7.54 -13.63
CA PRO A 313 -0.97 -7.66 -14.88
C PRO A 313 0.29 -6.78 -14.95
N THR A 314 0.43 -5.80 -14.03
CA THR A 314 1.67 -5.01 -13.89
C THR A 314 2.69 -5.69 -12.97
N ILE A 315 2.24 -6.62 -12.11
CA ILE A 315 3.12 -7.46 -11.27
C ILE A 315 3.64 -8.64 -12.08
N TYR A 316 2.78 -9.22 -12.90
CA TYR A 316 3.08 -10.41 -13.72
C TYR A 316 3.01 -10.04 -15.21
N PRO A 317 3.99 -9.27 -15.72
CA PRO A 317 4.01 -8.86 -17.12
C PRO A 317 4.12 -10.06 -18.06
N SER A 318 3.56 -9.88 -19.26
CA SER A 318 3.67 -10.82 -20.37
C SER A 318 5.00 -10.65 -21.12
N ASP A 319 5.30 -11.55 -22.05
CA ASP A 319 6.45 -11.40 -22.97
C ASP A 319 6.18 -10.37 -24.10
N ASN A 320 5.05 -9.63 -24.05
CA ASN A 320 4.66 -8.63 -25.05
C ASN A 320 4.67 -7.21 -24.47
N GLU A 321 5.53 -6.35 -25.02
CA GLU A 321 5.75 -4.98 -24.52
C GLU A 321 4.51 -4.08 -24.69
N ASP A 322 3.76 -4.19 -25.78
CA ASP A 322 2.53 -3.41 -26.01
C ASP A 322 1.43 -3.77 -24.98
N VAL A 323 1.29 -5.06 -24.66
CA VAL A 323 0.36 -5.55 -23.63
C VAL A 323 0.78 -5.05 -22.25
N ASN A 324 2.08 -5.04 -21.94
CA ASN A 324 2.61 -4.55 -20.67
C ASN A 324 2.45 -3.02 -20.56
N PHE A 325 2.63 -2.28 -21.65
CA PHE A 325 2.34 -0.85 -21.73
C PHE A 325 0.86 -0.59 -21.48
N MET A 326 -0.03 -1.24 -22.25
CA MET A 326 -1.49 -1.09 -22.07
C MET A 326 -1.93 -1.47 -20.65
N ALA A 327 -1.34 -2.48 -20.01
CA ALA A 327 -1.64 -2.85 -18.62
C ALA A 327 -1.29 -1.74 -17.62
N ARG A 328 -0.08 -1.16 -17.72
CA ARG A 328 0.37 -0.06 -16.85
C ARG A 328 -0.47 1.20 -17.03
N GLU A 329 -0.75 1.58 -18.27
CA GLU A 329 -1.53 2.79 -18.57
C GLU A 329 -3.00 2.58 -18.16
N ALA A 330 -3.61 1.42 -18.47
CA ALA A 330 -4.97 1.10 -18.04
C ALA A 330 -5.12 1.10 -16.51
N ALA A 331 -4.12 0.57 -15.79
CA ALA A 331 -4.09 0.64 -14.34
C ALA A 331 -4.00 2.10 -13.85
N THR A 332 -3.15 2.92 -14.47
CA THR A 332 -3.04 4.35 -14.12
C THR A 332 -4.37 5.10 -14.33
N TYR A 333 -5.04 4.90 -15.46
CA TYR A 333 -6.33 5.54 -15.75
C TYR A 333 -7.50 5.02 -14.90
N ALA A 334 -7.48 3.74 -14.52
CA ALA A 334 -8.43 3.14 -13.58
C ALA A 334 -8.44 3.85 -12.20
N ALA A 335 -7.29 4.39 -11.77
CA ALA A 335 -7.19 5.19 -10.55
C ALA A 335 -7.45 6.70 -10.79
N LEU A 336 -6.87 7.29 -11.84
CA LEU A 336 -6.91 8.74 -12.08
C LEU A 336 -8.33 9.30 -12.26
N GLN A 337 -9.29 8.50 -12.71
CA GLN A 337 -10.72 8.90 -12.74
C GLN A 337 -11.21 9.44 -11.38
N TRP A 338 -10.84 8.79 -10.28
CA TRP A 338 -11.25 9.18 -8.93
C TRP A 338 -10.51 10.44 -8.46
N TYR A 339 -9.23 10.58 -8.82
CA TYR A 339 -8.48 11.81 -8.56
C TYR A 339 -9.13 13.01 -9.26
N TYR A 340 -9.43 12.88 -10.54
CA TYR A 340 -9.99 13.95 -11.34
C TYR A 340 -11.42 14.32 -10.94
N SER A 341 -12.28 13.34 -10.67
CA SER A 341 -13.64 13.60 -10.16
C SER A 341 -13.60 14.33 -8.81
N GLY A 342 -12.78 13.85 -7.86
CA GLY A 342 -12.61 14.49 -6.55
C GLY A 342 -12.03 15.90 -6.63
N MET A 343 -10.98 16.12 -7.43
CA MET A 343 -10.40 17.46 -7.65
C MET A 343 -11.37 18.42 -8.35
N LEU A 344 -12.30 17.93 -9.18
CA LEU A 344 -13.38 18.75 -9.74
C LEU A 344 -14.49 19.03 -8.73
N ALA A 345 -14.81 18.10 -7.83
CA ALA A 345 -15.78 18.29 -6.77
C ALA A 345 -15.31 19.37 -5.77
N GLU A 346 -14.07 19.30 -5.29
CA GLU A 346 -13.49 20.33 -4.40
C GLU A 346 -13.44 21.70 -5.08
N LYS A 347 -13.04 21.78 -6.36
CA LYS A 347 -13.07 23.03 -7.16
C LYS A 347 -14.48 23.62 -7.33
N ARG A 348 -15.53 22.80 -7.23
CA ARG A 348 -16.94 23.24 -7.26
C ARG A 348 -17.48 23.60 -5.88
N GLY A 349 -16.66 23.57 -4.83
CA GLY A 349 -17.07 23.89 -3.46
C GLY A 349 -17.78 22.74 -2.73
N ALA A 350 -17.64 21.49 -3.19
CA ALA A 350 -18.00 20.34 -2.38
C ALA A 350 -17.13 20.30 -1.12
N SER A 351 -17.71 19.89 0.01
CA SER A 351 -16.93 19.73 1.25
C SER A 351 -15.98 18.53 1.14
N ALA A 352 -14.89 18.51 1.91
CA ALA A 352 -13.96 17.37 1.97
C ALA A 352 -14.58 16.08 2.58
N ASN A 353 -15.86 16.14 2.98
CA ASN A 353 -16.73 14.99 3.22
C ASN A 353 -17.69 14.83 2.05
N SER A 354 -17.84 13.59 1.56
CA SER A 354 -19.03 13.20 0.80
C SER A 354 -20.29 13.47 1.62
N ALA A 355 -21.46 13.49 0.99
CA ALA A 355 -22.70 13.57 1.75
C ALA A 355 -22.72 12.41 2.76
N TRP A 356 -23.03 12.66 4.02
CA TRP A 356 -22.93 11.63 5.07
C TRP A 356 -23.93 10.47 4.92
N GLN A 357 -24.86 10.59 3.96
CA GLN A 357 -25.84 9.60 3.55
C GLN A 357 -25.43 8.85 2.27
N ASP A 358 -24.32 9.24 1.63
CA ASP A 358 -23.72 8.53 0.52
C ASP A 358 -23.05 7.26 1.06
N GLU A 359 -23.34 6.13 0.43
CA GLU A 359 -22.71 4.85 0.75
C GLU A 359 -21.23 4.82 0.32
N HIS A 360 -20.85 5.68 -0.63
CA HIS A 360 -19.49 5.80 -1.11
C HIS A 360 -18.62 6.72 -0.24
N THR A 361 -17.43 6.21 0.07
CA THR A 361 -16.28 7.04 0.44
C THR A 361 -16.02 8.06 -0.68
N GLY A 362 -15.88 9.36 -0.37
CA GLY A 362 -15.68 10.39 -1.40
C GLY A 362 -14.39 10.23 -2.23
N ASP A 363 -14.45 10.56 -3.53
CA ASP A 363 -13.51 10.15 -4.58
C ASP A 363 -12.01 10.27 -4.27
N LEU A 364 -11.52 11.36 -3.66
CA LEU A 364 -10.09 11.50 -3.34
C LEU A 364 -9.60 10.44 -2.32
N LYS A 365 -10.50 9.93 -1.47
CA LYS A 365 -10.22 8.83 -0.54
C LYS A 365 -10.28 7.47 -1.26
N ARG A 366 -11.22 7.26 -2.21
CA ARG A 366 -11.23 6.08 -3.12
C ARG A 366 -9.94 6.01 -3.91
N PHE A 367 -9.58 7.10 -4.59
CA PHE A 367 -8.31 7.28 -5.31
C PHE A 367 -7.10 6.91 -4.44
N ARG A 368 -6.99 7.50 -3.25
CA ARG A 368 -5.88 7.24 -2.33
C ARG A 368 -5.81 5.76 -1.95
N ASN A 369 -6.94 5.14 -1.61
CA ASN A 369 -6.97 3.73 -1.21
C ASN A 369 -6.55 2.84 -2.41
N MET A 370 -7.16 3.04 -3.58
CA MET A 370 -6.90 2.30 -4.81
C MET A 370 -5.43 2.42 -5.26
N LEU A 371 -4.91 3.65 -5.39
CA LEU A 371 -3.52 3.89 -5.78
C LEU A 371 -2.53 3.34 -4.75
N CYS A 372 -2.89 3.29 -3.46
CA CYS A 372 -2.04 2.67 -2.44
C CYS A 372 -1.97 1.14 -2.60
N ILE A 373 -3.08 0.45 -2.85
CA ILE A 373 -3.04 -1.00 -3.18
C ILE A 373 -2.19 -1.25 -4.44
N MET A 374 -2.33 -0.40 -5.46
CA MET A 374 -1.60 -0.55 -6.72
C MET A 374 -0.09 -0.27 -6.57
N TYR A 375 0.28 0.79 -5.84
CA TYR A 375 1.67 1.07 -5.48
C TYR A 375 2.26 -0.04 -4.61
N GLY A 376 1.50 -0.57 -3.65
CA GLY A 376 1.94 -1.70 -2.82
C GLY A 376 2.23 -2.97 -3.62
N GLY A 377 1.47 -3.20 -4.70
CA GLY A 377 1.69 -4.29 -5.64
C GLY A 377 2.89 -4.06 -6.58
N ASN A 378 3.06 -2.88 -7.16
CA ASN A 378 4.23 -2.55 -7.99
C ASN A 378 4.66 -1.08 -7.83
N PRO A 379 5.57 -0.77 -6.88
CA PRO A 379 6.04 0.60 -6.66
C PRO A 379 6.70 1.21 -7.91
N ALA A 380 7.43 0.41 -8.69
CA ALA A 380 8.19 0.89 -9.85
C ALA A 380 7.30 1.42 -10.99
N VAL A 381 6.06 0.91 -11.12
CA VAL A 381 5.09 1.41 -12.11
C VAL A 381 4.43 2.71 -11.64
N PHE A 382 4.06 2.81 -10.36
CA PHE A 382 3.22 3.89 -9.85
C PHE A 382 3.97 5.04 -9.16
N GLU A 383 5.27 4.90 -8.84
CA GLU A 383 6.08 5.94 -8.17
C GLU A 383 5.99 7.32 -8.84
N ASN A 384 5.92 7.40 -10.17
CA ASN A 384 5.75 8.68 -10.87
C ASN A 384 4.35 9.29 -10.68
N VAL A 385 3.29 8.48 -10.72
CA VAL A 385 1.91 8.91 -10.46
C VAL A 385 1.79 9.42 -9.03
N VAL A 386 2.27 8.61 -8.09
CA VAL A 386 2.28 8.86 -6.65
C VAL A 386 3.07 10.13 -6.29
N LYS A 387 4.25 10.35 -6.90
CA LYS A 387 4.98 11.63 -6.81
C LYS A 387 4.16 12.81 -7.34
N HIS A 388 3.52 12.67 -8.51
CA HIS A 388 2.80 13.76 -9.17
C HIS A 388 1.56 14.21 -8.38
N VAL A 389 0.86 13.28 -7.72
CA VAL A 389 -0.31 13.60 -6.86
C VAL A 389 0.04 13.90 -5.40
N GLY A 390 1.33 14.04 -5.06
CA GLY A 390 1.77 14.49 -3.73
C GLY A 390 1.56 13.48 -2.60
N PHE A 391 1.60 12.16 -2.88
CA PHE A 391 1.49 11.13 -1.83
C PHE A 391 2.66 11.20 -0.84
N GLU A 392 2.34 11.41 0.44
CA GLU A 392 3.31 11.41 1.54
C GLU A 392 4.12 10.10 1.62
N ASP A 393 5.40 10.19 1.97
CA ASP A 393 6.26 9.02 2.25
C ASP A 393 5.67 8.11 3.35
N ARG A 394 4.96 8.69 4.33
CA ARG A 394 4.24 7.96 5.39
C ARG A 394 3.05 7.14 4.84
N THR A 395 2.43 7.58 3.75
CA THR A 395 1.39 6.83 3.06
C THR A 395 2.03 5.75 2.19
N LYS A 396 2.99 6.11 1.33
CA LYS A 396 3.71 5.17 0.43
C LYS A 396 4.31 3.98 1.17
N SER A 397 5.00 4.22 2.27
CA SER A 397 5.68 3.17 3.06
C SER A 397 4.72 2.12 3.64
N ARG A 398 3.44 2.45 3.85
CA ARG A 398 2.41 1.49 4.28
C ARG A 398 1.77 0.71 3.14
N CYS A 399 1.89 1.18 1.91
CA CYS A 399 1.09 0.65 0.81
C CYS A 399 1.39 -0.82 0.48
N THR A 400 2.63 -1.29 0.64
CA THR A 400 2.96 -2.72 0.53
C THR A 400 2.25 -3.55 1.62
N ASP A 401 2.20 -3.06 2.88
CA ASP A 401 1.46 -3.75 3.95
C ASP A 401 -0.05 -3.77 3.67
N GLU A 402 -0.64 -2.69 3.18
CA GLU A 402 -2.07 -2.65 2.86
C GLU A 402 -2.39 -3.56 1.65
N PHE A 403 -1.57 -3.55 0.59
CA PHE A 403 -1.67 -4.52 -0.51
C PHE A 403 -1.61 -5.97 0.01
N ASN A 404 -0.61 -6.28 0.86
CA ASN A 404 -0.43 -7.62 1.41
C ASN A 404 -1.63 -8.06 2.27
N LYS A 405 -2.21 -7.16 3.07
CA LYS A 405 -3.43 -7.43 3.86
C LYS A 405 -4.65 -7.68 2.97
N GLN A 406 -4.96 -6.77 2.04
CA GLN A 406 -6.15 -6.90 1.20
C GLN A 406 -6.05 -8.09 0.24
N ASN A 407 -4.88 -8.34 -0.33
CA ASN A 407 -4.61 -9.50 -1.19
C ASN A 407 -4.82 -10.82 -0.42
N ARG A 408 -4.31 -10.93 0.81
CA ARG A 408 -4.58 -12.09 1.68
C ARG A 408 -6.07 -12.23 2.02
N ALA A 409 -6.73 -11.16 2.43
CA ALA A 409 -8.15 -11.20 2.81
C ALA A 409 -9.02 -11.70 1.64
N TRP A 410 -8.91 -11.07 0.47
CA TRP A 410 -9.67 -11.48 -0.71
C TRP A 410 -9.31 -12.88 -1.20
N ARG A 411 -8.03 -13.28 -1.22
CA ARG A 411 -7.64 -14.65 -1.57
C ARG A 411 -8.19 -15.69 -0.59
N HIS A 412 -8.20 -15.38 0.71
CA HIS A 412 -8.71 -16.30 1.73
C HIS A 412 -10.24 -16.47 1.65
N LEU A 413 -10.99 -15.37 1.51
CA LEU A 413 -12.45 -15.41 1.37
C LEU A 413 -12.90 -16.09 0.06
N LEU A 414 -12.17 -15.88 -1.04
CA LEU A 414 -12.50 -16.48 -2.34
C LEU A 414 -12.00 -17.93 -2.49
N ALA A 415 -11.05 -18.39 -1.68
CA ALA A 415 -10.44 -19.72 -1.80
C ALA A 415 -11.43 -20.90 -1.82
N PRO A 416 -12.47 -20.97 -0.94
CA PRO A 416 -13.47 -22.03 -0.98
C PRO A 416 -14.30 -22.09 -2.27
N HIS A 417 -14.34 -20.99 -3.02
CA HIS A 417 -15.13 -20.82 -4.26
C HIS A 417 -14.25 -20.70 -5.51
N THR A 418 -12.92 -20.82 -5.37
CA THR A 418 -11.96 -20.62 -6.47
C THR A 418 -11.34 -21.94 -6.90
N ARG A 419 -11.26 -22.16 -8.22
CA ARG A 419 -10.59 -23.33 -8.80
C ARG A 419 -9.08 -23.24 -8.61
N VAL A 420 -8.46 -24.32 -8.17
CA VAL A 420 -6.99 -24.40 -8.04
C VAL A 420 -6.33 -24.27 -9.42
N GLY A 421 -5.30 -23.42 -9.53
CA GLY A 421 -4.67 -23.10 -10.81
C GLY A 421 -3.37 -22.30 -10.68
N THR A 422 -2.65 -22.14 -11.79
CA THR A 422 -1.36 -21.40 -11.87
C THR A 422 -1.47 -19.92 -11.47
N TRP A 423 -2.67 -19.35 -11.56
CA TRP A 423 -3.01 -17.98 -11.13
C TRP A 423 -3.98 -17.96 -9.93
N THR A 424 -4.19 -19.12 -9.30
CA THR A 424 -5.10 -19.34 -8.17
C THR A 424 -4.62 -20.50 -7.27
N PRO A 425 -3.38 -20.45 -6.74
CA PRO A 425 -2.77 -21.59 -6.05
C PRO A 425 -3.35 -21.88 -4.65
N ASP A 426 -4.12 -20.95 -4.10
CA ASP A 426 -4.85 -21.09 -2.84
C ASP A 426 -6.31 -21.54 -3.04
N GLY A 427 -6.77 -21.71 -4.29
CA GLY A 427 -8.12 -22.19 -4.60
C GLY A 427 -8.34 -23.62 -4.09
N GLN A 428 -9.49 -23.86 -3.48
CA GLN A 428 -9.84 -25.14 -2.85
C GLN A 428 -10.75 -26.02 -3.72
N GLN A 429 -11.34 -25.45 -4.78
CA GLN A 429 -12.14 -26.21 -5.74
C GLN A 429 -11.24 -26.91 -6.76
N PRO A 430 -11.58 -28.14 -7.22
CA PRO A 430 -10.86 -28.81 -8.31
C PRO A 430 -10.73 -27.93 -9.55
N ALA A 431 -9.63 -28.08 -10.29
CA ALA A 431 -9.36 -27.30 -11.51
C ALA A 431 -10.44 -27.47 -12.60
N ASN A 432 -11.19 -28.57 -12.56
CA ASN A 432 -12.31 -28.90 -13.45
C ASN A 432 -13.70 -28.75 -12.78
N ALA A 433 -13.80 -28.11 -11.61
CA ALA A 433 -15.06 -28.02 -10.86
C ALA A 433 -16.17 -27.33 -11.69
N PRO A 434 -17.37 -27.93 -11.82
CA PRO A 434 -18.48 -27.29 -12.52
C PRO A 434 -18.92 -26.04 -11.76
N GLY A 435 -19.19 -24.97 -12.50
CA GLY A 435 -19.71 -23.70 -11.96
C GLY A 435 -20.31 -22.88 -13.10
N ALA A 436 -21.20 -21.97 -12.76
CA ALA A 436 -21.96 -21.23 -13.75
C ALA A 436 -21.10 -20.19 -14.52
N PRO A 437 -21.42 -19.90 -15.80
CA PRO A 437 -20.64 -18.98 -16.62
C PRO A 437 -20.90 -17.51 -16.27
N VAL A 438 -19.91 -16.67 -16.54
CA VAL A 438 -20.13 -15.23 -16.75
C VAL A 438 -20.48 -15.03 -18.23
N ASN A 439 -21.67 -14.54 -18.51
CA ASN A 439 -22.13 -14.17 -19.85
C ASN A 439 -21.84 -12.69 -20.12
N VAL A 440 -21.64 -12.33 -21.38
CA VAL A 440 -21.34 -10.95 -21.79
C VAL A 440 -22.11 -10.61 -23.05
N VAL A 441 -22.80 -9.47 -23.03
CA VAL A 441 -23.51 -8.87 -24.16
C VAL A 441 -23.04 -7.43 -24.29
N LEU A 442 -22.75 -6.99 -25.52
CA LEU A 442 -22.51 -5.60 -25.86
C LEU A 442 -23.59 -5.18 -26.87
N GLU A 443 -24.54 -4.38 -26.43
CA GLU A 443 -25.65 -3.90 -27.27
C GLU A 443 -25.16 -2.80 -28.24
N PRO A 444 -25.70 -2.71 -29.47
CA PRO A 444 -25.40 -1.59 -30.36
C PRO A 444 -25.80 -0.24 -29.74
N SER A 445 -24.96 0.77 -29.89
CA SER A 445 -25.12 2.07 -29.23
C SER A 445 -25.50 3.17 -30.20
N LYS A 446 -26.15 4.22 -29.69
CA LYS A 446 -26.37 5.49 -30.40
C LYS A 446 -25.16 6.43 -30.27
N ARG A 447 -24.13 6.04 -29.51
CA ARG A 447 -22.94 6.85 -29.18
C ARG A 447 -21.65 6.26 -29.78
N LYS A 448 -20.66 7.12 -30.05
CA LYS A 448 -19.36 6.70 -30.60
C LYS A 448 -18.62 5.74 -29.67
N ILE A 449 -18.62 6.01 -28.37
CA ILE A 449 -17.92 5.16 -27.38
C ILE A 449 -18.61 3.80 -27.25
N GLY A 450 -19.94 3.76 -27.16
CA GLY A 450 -20.64 2.48 -27.10
C GLY A 450 -20.42 1.62 -28.35
N ASN A 451 -20.37 2.24 -29.54
CA ASN A 451 -20.03 1.52 -30.78
C ASN A 451 -18.55 1.12 -30.87
N LEU A 452 -17.61 1.89 -30.31
CA LEU A 452 -16.21 1.47 -30.15
C LEU A 452 -16.12 0.17 -29.32
N PHE A 453 -16.88 0.10 -28.22
CA PHE A 453 -16.96 -1.08 -27.38
C PHE A 453 -17.66 -2.25 -28.07
N ALA A 454 -18.86 -2.05 -28.62
CA ALA A 454 -19.66 -3.10 -29.27
C ALA A 454 -19.03 -3.65 -30.57
N THR A 455 -18.12 -2.91 -31.21
CA THR A 455 -17.41 -3.35 -32.42
C THR A 455 -15.92 -3.64 -32.16
N ALA A 456 -15.07 -2.61 -32.16
CA ALA A 456 -13.62 -2.74 -32.17
C ALA A 456 -13.03 -3.43 -30.92
N MET A 457 -13.62 -3.21 -29.74
CA MET A 457 -13.12 -3.75 -28.47
C MET A 457 -13.87 -5.01 -28.01
N SER A 458 -14.94 -5.39 -28.69
CA SER A 458 -15.94 -6.38 -28.23
C SER A 458 -15.32 -7.73 -27.84
N ASN A 459 -14.40 -8.26 -28.66
CA ASN A 459 -13.69 -9.51 -28.37
C ASN A 459 -12.78 -9.40 -27.14
N ALA A 460 -12.07 -8.28 -26.98
CA ALA A 460 -11.14 -8.07 -25.87
C ALA A 460 -11.89 -7.96 -24.53
N VAL A 461 -12.98 -7.19 -24.50
CA VAL A 461 -13.85 -7.07 -23.32
C VAL A 461 -14.54 -8.38 -23.01
N THR A 462 -15.15 -9.03 -24.01
CA THR A 462 -15.85 -10.31 -23.85
C THR A 462 -14.94 -11.39 -23.26
N ASN A 463 -13.70 -11.51 -23.74
CA ASN A 463 -12.75 -12.49 -23.21
C ASN A 463 -12.30 -12.11 -21.80
N SER A 464 -11.87 -10.87 -21.57
CA SER A 464 -11.39 -10.40 -20.26
C SER A 464 -12.45 -10.51 -19.14
N VAL A 465 -13.73 -10.43 -19.47
CA VAL A 465 -14.84 -10.63 -18.52
C VAL A 465 -15.15 -12.12 -18.33
N LYS A 466 -15.24 -12.91 -19.42
CA LYS A 466 -15.52 -14.36 -19.36
C LYS A 466 -14.45 -15.15 -18.62
N ASP A 467 -13.20 -14.70 -18.65
CA ASP A 467 -12.10 -15.37 -17.96
C ASP A 467 -12.28 -15.38 -16.43
N LEU A 468 -12.97 -14.41 -15.83
CA LEU A 468 -13.32 -14.47 -14.40
C LEU A 468 -14.28 -15.61 -14.07
N GLY A 469 -15.18 -15.98 -14.98
CA GLY A 469 -16.06 -17.15 -14.83
C GLY A 469 -15.30 -18.48 -14.84
N LYS A 470 -14.09 -18.52 -15.41
CA LYS A 470 -13.19 -19.68 -15.36
C LYS A 470 -12.49 -19.80 -14.01
N THR A 471 -12.27 -18.68 -13.32
CA THR A 471 -11.66 -18.61 -11.99
C THR A 471 -12.58 -19.14 -10.88
N TYR A 472 -13.84 -18.67 -10.87
CA TYR A 472 -14.76 -18.89 -9.75
C TYR A 472 -15.82 -19.97 -10.04
N VAL A 473 -16.18 -20.72 -9.00
CA VAL A 473 -17.32 -21.66 -8.97
C VAL A 473 -18.55 -20.89 -8.54
N LEU A 474 -19.15 -20.17 -9.50
CA LEU A 474 -20.36 -19.38 -9.29
C LEU A 474 -21.60 -20.30 -9.19
N PRO A 475 -22.55 -20.05 -8.28
CA PRO A 475 -23.73 -20.91 -8.11
C PRO A 475 -24.75 -20.75 -9.25
N ARG A 476 -24.79 -19.58 -9.90
CA ARG A 476 -25.68 -19.26 -11.02
C ARG A 476 -25.02 -18.29 -12.01
N PRO A 477 -25.52 -18.18 -13.26
CA PRO A 477 -24.86 -17.40 -14.30
C PRO A 477 -24.93 -15.89 -14.02
N ILE A 478 -23.82 -15.18 -14.24
CA ILE A 478 -23.76 -13.72 -14.11
C ILE A 478 -23.79 -13.08 -15.49
N ASN A 479 -24.76 -12.22 -15.75
CA ASN A 479 -25.02 -11.64 -17.07
C ASN A 479 -24.56 -10.19 -17.13
N VAL A 480 -23.42 -9.94 -17.78
CA VAL A 480 -22.83 -8.60 -17.94
C VAL A 480 -23.31 -7.98 -19.25
N THR A 481 -24.06 -6.88 -19.17
CA THR A 481 -24.65 -6.20 -20.33
C THR A 481 -24.15 -4.77 -20.44
N PHE A 482 -23.45 -4.48 -21.53
CA PHE A 482 -23.06 -3.12 -21.91
C PHE A 482 -24.12 -2.52 -22.84
N LYS A 483 -24.63 -1.32 -22.55
CA LYS A 483 -25.69 -0.67 -23.34
C LYS A 483 -25.78 0.85 -23.13
N ASP A 484 -26.58 1.52 -23.96
CA ASP A 484 -27.07 2.87 -23.68
C ASP A 484 -28.12 2.80 -22.56
N CYS A 485 -27.89 3.48 -21.43
CA CYS A 485 -28.83 3.48 -20.30
C CYS A 485 -29.66 4.76 -20.18
N GLY A 486 -29.23 5.87 -20.79
CA GLY A 486 -29.76 7.21 -20.52
C GLY A 486 -29.33 7.81 -19.17
N GLN A 487 -28.41 7.17 -18.44
CA GLN A 487 -27.90 7.61 -17.14
C GLN A 487 -26.42 7.30 -16.96
N LEU A 488 -25.72 8.12 -16.15
CA LEU A 488 -24.31 7.94 -15.80
C LEU A 488 -24.19 6.97 -14.62
N ASN A 489 -24.28 5.66 -14.87
CA ASN A 489 -24.16 4.67 -13.79
C ASN A 489 -23.57 3.33 -14.27
N ALA A 490 -23.21 2.47 -13.32
CA ALA A 490 -23.17 1.02 -13.46
C ALA A 490 -23.85 0.41 -12.22
N TRP A 491 -24.25 -0.86 -12.28
CA TRP A 491 -24.75 -1.57 -11.09
C TRP A 491 -24.79 -3.09 -11.29
N TYR A 492 -24.53 -3.80 -10.20
CA TYR A 492 -24.92 -5.18 -9.98
C TYR A 492 -26.37 -5.26 -9.43
N ASN A 493 -27.15 -6.24 -9.90
CA ASN A 493 -28.49 -6.53 -9.41
C ASN A 493 -28.56 -7.95 -8.80
N PRO A 494 -28.58 -8.09 -7.46
CA PRO A 494 -28.57 -9.39 -6.80
C PRO A 494 -29.82 -10.24 -7.04
N ARG A 495 -30.96 -9.65 -7.47
CA ARG A 495 -32.16 -10.44 -7.80
C ARG A 495 -32.07 -11.11 -9.18
N GLU A 496 -31.29 -10.54 -10.10
CA GLU A 496 -31.15 -11.05 -11.46
C GLU A 496 -29.84 -11.82 -11.67
N GLY A 497 -28.78 -11.48 -10.94
CA GLY A 497 -27.43 -11.92 -11.28
C GLY A 497 -26.95 -11.19 -12.54
N SER A 498 -27.25 -9.90 -12.65
CA SER A 498 -26.92 -9.07 -13.81
C SER A 498 -26.01 -7.91 -13.39
N ILE A 499 -25.06 -7.55 -14.26
CA ILE A 499 -24.24 -6.33 -14.14
C ILE A 499 -24.56 -5.47 -15.35
N THR A 500 -25.05 -4.26 -15.14
CA THR A 500 -25.29 -3.29 -16.21
C THR A 500 -24.16 -2.28 -16.29
N MET A 501 -23.55 -2.16 -17.46
CA MET A 501 -22.46 -1.23 -17.75
C MET A 501 -22.94 -0.17 -18.75
N CYS A 502 -23.20 1.06 -18.29
CA CYS A 502 -23.72 2.10 -19.17
C CYS A 502 -22.59 2.77 -19.97
N TYR A 503 -22.74 2.84 -21.29
CA TYR A 503 -21.74 3.50 -22.15
C TYR A 503 -21.57 4.98 -21.83
N GLU A 504 -22.62 5.64 -21.34
CA GLU A 504 -22.58 7.04 -20.95
C GLU A 504 -21.63 7.32 -19.79
N LEU A 505 -21.48 6.40 -18.82
CA LEU A 505 -20.55 6.55 -17.70
C LEU A 505 -19.09 6.48 -18.19
N ILE A 506 -18.77 5.48 -19.01
CA ILE A 506 -17.42 5.30 -19.58
C ILE A 506 -17.04 6.49 -20.48
N GLU A 507 -17.99 6.99 -21.29
CA GLU A 507 -17.79 8.19 -22.10
C GLU A 507 -17.56 9.44 -21.24
N ASN A 508 -18.37 9.65 -20.19
CA ASN A 508 -18.27 10.83 -19.33
C ASN A 508 -16.90 10.91 -18.62
N ILE A 509 -16.42 9.79 -18.09
CA ILE A 509 -15.10 9.70 -17.44
C ILE A 509 -13.97 9.93 -18.45
N ALA A 510 -14.07 9.35 -19.67
CA ALA A 510 -13.08 9.57 -20.72
C ALA A 510 -13.01 11.04 -21.19
N VAL A 511 -14.16 11.73 -21.27
CA VAL A 511 -14.22 13.17 -21.56
C VAL A 511 -13.62 13.99 -20.42
N MET A 512 -13.93 13.67 -19.16
CA MET A 512 -13.34 14.34 -17.99
C MET A 512 -11.80 14.24 -17.99
N ILE A 513 -11.25 13.04 -18.24
CA ILE A 513 -9.79 12.82 -18.35
C ILE A 513 -9.21 13.67 -19.50
N SER A 514 -9.87 13.70 -20.66
CA SER A 514 -9.43 14.49 -21.82
C SER A 514 -9.41 16.00 -21.53
N ASP A 515 -10.47 16.55 -20.96
CA ASP A 515 -10.59 17.98 -20.69
C ASP A 515 -9.54 18.46 -19.65
N ILE A 516 -9.08 17.55 -18.77
CA ILE A 516 -8.03 17.83 -17.78
C ILE A 516 -6.63 17.64 -18.35
N GLU A 517 -6.32 16.50 -18.98
CA GLU A 517 -4.96 16.20 -19.45
C GLU A 517 -4.58 16.93 -20.75
N MET A 518 -5.56 17.11 -21.64
CA MET A 518 -5.34 17.61 -23.01
C MET A 518 -5.85 19.04 -23.21
N GLY A 519 -6.45 19.65 -22.18
CA GLY A 519 -7.04 20.99 -22.23
C GLY A 519 -8.23 21.10 -23.19
N THR A 520 -8.93 19.99 -23.45
CA THR A 520 -10.11 19.98 -24.33
C THR A 520 -11.33 20.61 -23.66
N VAL A 521 -12.34 20.95 -24.46
CA VAL A 521 -13.65 21.38 -23.98
C VAL A 521 -14.69 20.44 -24.56
N GLY A 522 -15.16 19.47 -23.77
CA GLY A 522 -16.03 18.40 -24.24
C GLY A 522 -15.33 17.34 -25.09
N GLY A 523 -14.01 17.16 -24.93
CA GLY A 523 -13.23 16.10 -25.58
C GLY A 523 -12.65 16.40 -26.97
N GLU A 524 -12.74 17.64 -27.49
CA GLU A 524 -12.18 18.04 -28.79
C GLU A 524 -10.91 18.92 -28.66
N VAL A 525 -9.90 18.66 -29.50
CA VAL A 525 -8.49 19.09 -29.33
C VAL A 525 -8.08 20.24 -30.25
N VAL A 526 -7.36 21.23 -29.71
CA VAL A 526 -6.58 22.22 -30.47
C VAL A 526 -5.12 21.72 -30.59
N ALA A 527 -4.54 21.71 -31.80
CA ALA A 527 -3.44 20.82 -32.13
C ALA A 527 -2.02 21.43 -32.17
N ASN A 528 -1.00 20.67 -31.75
CA ASN A 528 0.33 20.57 -32.42
C ASN A 528 1.20 19.36 -31.95
N LYS A 529 1.53 18.46 -32.90
CA LYS A 529 2.81 17.74 -33.21
C LYS A 529 3.86 17.56 -32.08
N GLY A 530 4.46 16.38 -31.76
CA GLY A 530 4.52 15.01 -32.36
C GLY A 530 5.69 14.83 -33.37
N GLY A 531 6.51 13.75 -33.47
CA GLY A 531 6.72 12.40 -32.83
C GLY A 531 7.96 11.71 -33.51
N GLY A 532 8.43 10.45 -33.33
CA GLY A 532 8.14 9.26 -32.50
C GLY A 532 8.88 7.97 -33.03
N ALA A 533 8.99 6.87 -32.24
CA ALA A 533 9.50 5.49 -32.59
C ALA A 533 11.05 5.32 -32.90
N GLN A 534 11.73 4.15 -32.92
CA GLN A 534 11.52 2.69 -32.60
C GLN A 534 12.91 2.05 -32.20
N THR A 535 13.33 0.75 -32.15
CA THR A 535 12.96 -0.62 -32.63
C THR A 535 13.70 -1.76 -31.83
N ALA A 536 13.51 -3.07 -32.13
CA ALA A 536 14.12 -4.26 -31.47
C ALA A 536 14.86 -5.23 -32.47
N PRO A 537 15.02 -6.60 -32.33
CA PRO A 537 15.31 -7.55 -31.20
C PRO A 537 16.43 -8.62 -31.55
N ARG A 538 16.75 -9.62 -30.67
CA ARG A 538 17.38 -10.94 -31.07
C ARG A 538 17.31 -12.08 -30.02
N GLN A 539 17.68 -13.32 -30.40
CA GLN A 539 17.35 -14.63 -29.74
C GLN A 539 18.57 -15.49 -29.26
N ALA A 540 18.30 -16.68 -28.67
CA ALA A 540 19.26 -17.62 -28.06
C ALA A 540 19.26 -19.07 -28.65
N PRO A 541 20.21 -19.97 -28.29
CA PRO A 541 20.20 -21.42 -28.60
C PRO A 541 20.21 -22.35 -27.33
N SER A 542 20.31 -23.69 -27.48
CA SER A 542 19.83 -24.66 -26.46
C SER A 542 20.58 -26.02 -26.30
N ALA A 543 20.40 -26.64 -25.11
CA ALA A 543 20.26 -28.08 -24.77
C ALA A 543 21.44 -29.11 -24.83
N GLY A 544 21.35 -30.14 -23.95
CA GLY A 544 22.25 -31.32 -23.82
C GLY A 544 21.72 -32.37 -22.80
N GLN A 545 22.30 -33.58 -22.72
CA GLN A 545 21.79 -34.77 -21.98
C GLN A 545 22.91 -35.62 -21.34
N GLY A 546 22.72 -36.57 -20.40
CA GLY A 546 21.50 -37.00 -19.67
C GLY A 546 21.37 -38.54 -19.47
N MET A 547 21.91 -39.12 -18.38
CA MET A 547 21.99 -40.57 -18.04
C MET A 547 22.24 -40.76 -16.50
N PRO A 548 22.22 -41.99 -15.92
CA PRO A 548 21.07 -42.81 -15.47
C PRO A 548 20.97 -42.91 -13.91
N ALA A 549 20.09 -43.77 -13.36
CA ALA A 549 19.77 -43.84 -11.91
C ALA A 549 19.81 -45.26 -11.29
N LEU A 550 19.92 -45.35 -9.94
CA LEU A 550 19.56 -46.46 -9.00
C LEU A 550 20.23 -46.21 -7.62
N PRO A 551 19.78 -46.80 -6.48
CA PRO A 551 18.43 -47.20 -6.06
C PRO A 551 17.92 -46.33 -4.87
N ALA A 552 16.72 -46.60 -4.33
CA ALA A 552 16.03 -45.72 -3.37
C ALA A 552 16.16 -46.10 -1.88
N GLY A 553 16.03 -45.11 -0.99
CA GLY A 553 16.15 -45.22 0.47
C GLY A 553 15.24 -44.27 1.28
N ALA A 554 13.92 -44.32 1.03
CA ALA A 554 12.87 -43.87 1.96
C ALA A 554 12.71 -42.36 2.31
N PHE A 555 12.72 -41.45 1.33
CA PHE A 555 11.89 -40.22 1.38
C PHE A 555 11.46 -39.81 -0.04
N ASP A 556 10.15 -39.63 -0.29
CA ASP A 556 9.62 -39.31 -1.63
C ASP A 556 9.44 -37.80 -1.82
N GLU A 557 10.55 -37.11 -2.05
CA GLU A 557 10.60 -35.65 -2.25
C GLU A 557 9.80 -35.16 -3.46
N LEU A 558 9.49 -36.05 -4.42
CA LEU A 558 8.81 -35.73 -5.68
C LEU A 558 7.34 -36.17 -5.71
N LYS A 559 6.81 -36.66 -4.58
CA LYS A 559 5.40 -37.01 -4.42
C LYS A 559 4.48 -35.90 -4.91
N ASP A 560 3.60 -36.22 -5.86
CA ASP A 560 2.60 -35.27 -6.34
C ASP A 560 1.43 -35.13 -5.36
N PHE A 561 0.98 -33.90 -5.18
CA PHE A 561 -0.19 -33.52 -4.38
C PHE A 561 -1.33 -32.93 -5.25
N GLY A 562 -1.16 -32.90 -6.58
CA GLY A 562 -2.12 -32.31 -7.51
C GLY A 562 -2.10 -30.78 -7.55
N VAL A 563 -1.11 -30.13 -6.91
CA VAL A 563 -1.00 -28.67 -6.87
C VAL A 563 -0.28 -28.18 -8.14
N PRO A 564 -0.92 -27.35 -8.98
CA PRO A 564 -0.31 -26.86 -10.22
C PRO A 564 0.83 -25.87 -9.93
N PRO A 565 1.90 -25.84 -10.75
CA PRO A 565 2.92 -24.80 -10.67
C PRO A 565 2.31 -23.42 -10.81
N THR A 566 2.74 -22.48 -9.95
CA THR A 566 2.16 -21.14 -9.82
C THR A 566 3.17 -20.04 -10.15
N SER A 567 2.69 -18.98 -10.77
CA SER A 567 3.43 -17.73 -10.96
C SER A 567 3.11 -16.70 -9.87
N LEU A 568 2.08 -16.94 -9.05
CA LEU A 568 1.79 -16.17 -7.84
C LEU A 568 2.53 -16.73 -6.62
N LEU A 569 2.96 -15.82 -5.73
CA LEU A 569 3.41 -16.16 -4.38
C LEU A 569 2.24 -16.76 -3.57
N PHE A 570 2.51 -17.82 -2.81
CA PHE A 570 1.58 -18.41 -1.83
C PHE A 570 1.41 -17.49 -0.63
N SER A 571 0.17 -17.35 -0.14
CA SER A 571 -0.17 -16.51 0.99
C SER A 571 0.29 -17.07 2.35
N SER A 572 0.51 -16.19 3.33
CA SER A 572 0.67 -16.58 4.74
C SER A 572 -0.57 -17.38 5.20
N PRO A 573 -0.44 -18.53 5.89
CA PRO A 573 0.69 -18.96 6.73
C PRO A 573 1.78 -19.83 6.05
N TYR A 574 1.93 -19.79 4.73
CA TYR A 574 3.00 -20.48 3.98
C TYR A 574 3.07 -22.01 4.17
N ARG A 575 2.00 -22.65 4.65
CA ARG A 575 1.92 -24.09 4.89
C ARG A 575 0.82 -24.73 4.05
N GLY A 576 1.09 -25.95 3.59
CA GLY A 576 0.17 -26.75 2.79
C GLY A 576 0.88 -27.37 1.57
N PRO A 577 0.21 -28.27 0.84
CA PRO A 577 0.84 -29.01 -0.25
C PRO A 577 1.43 -28.08 -1.31
N THR A 578 2.55 -28.49 -1.88
CA THR A 578 3.35 -27.73 -2.86
C THR A 578 3.42 -28.44 -4.22
N PRO A 579 3.62 -27.70 -5.33
CA PRO A 579 3.78 -28.30 -6.66
C PRO A 579 4.99 -29.22 -6.80
N VAL A 580 4.99 -30.11 -7.79
CA VAL A 580 6.17 -30.93 -8.18
C VAL A 580 7.09 -30.26 -9.22
N LYS A 581 6.71 -29.08 -9.71
CA LYS A 581 7.48 -28.25 -10.65
C LYS A 581 7.34 -26.79 -10.27
N HIS A 582 8.34 -25.97 -10.58
CA HIS A 582 8.35 -24.53 -10.30
C HIS A 582 8.45 -23.73 -11.61
N THR A 583 7.92 -22.51 -11.64
CA THR A 583 7.73 -21.71 -12.87
C THR A 583 8.95 -20.87 -13.28
N ARG A 584 9.83 -20.55 -12.33
CA ARG A 584 11.02 -19.68 -12.52
C ARG A 584 12.33 -20.25 -11.93
N ALA A 585 12.37 -21.54 -11.59
CA ALA A 585 13.51 -22.18 -10.91
C ALA A 585 13.49 -23.69 -11.12
N ASP A 586 14.65 -24.33 -11.03
CA ASP A 586 14.79 -25.79 -11.13
C ASP A 586 14.42 -26.46 -9.78
N VAL A 587 13.69 -27.58 -9.82
CA VAL A 587 13.39 -28.37 -8.61
C VAL A 587 14.46 -29.44 -8.42
N ILE A 588 15.02 -29.54 -7.21
CA ILE A 588 16.11 -30.47 -6.88
C ILE A 588 15.79 -31.34 -5.67
N THR A 589 16.36 -32.55 -5.65
CA THR A 589 16.27 -33.50 -4.52
C THR A 589 17.45 -33.35 -3.55
N THR A 590 17.41 -34.04 -2.40
CA THR A 590 18.54 -34.12 -1.45
C THR A 590 19.81 -34.63 -2.14
N GLY A 591 19.68 -35.65 -2.99
CA GLY A 591 20.80 -36.21 -3.74
C GLY A 591 21.39 -35.25 -4.77
N ASP A 592 20.58 -34.36 -5.35
CA ASP A 592 21.05 -33.33 -6.28
C ASP A 592 21.65 -32.12 -5.57
N LEU A 593 21.10 -31.75 -4.41
CA LEU A 593 21.68 -30.73 -3.54
C LEU A 593 23.07 -31.14 -3.05
N VAL A 594 23.28 -32.39 -2.64
CA VAL A 594 24.60 -32.91 -2.27
C VAL A 594 25.59 -32.88 -3.46
N LYS A 595 25.15 -33.17 -4.69
CA LYS A 595 25.99 -33.00 -5.90
C LYS A 595 26.36 -31.53 -6.11
N LEU A 596 25.41 -30.61 -5.98
CA LEU A 596 25.65 -29.17 -6.14
C LEU A 596 26.64 -28.66 -5.07
N ILE A 597 26.46 -29.01 -3.80
CA ILE A 597 27.37 -28.62 -2.70
C ILE A 597 28.82 -29.06 -2.97
N ASN A 598 29.01 -30.27 -3.50
CA ASN A 598 30.35 -30.81 -3.77
C ASN A 598 31.02 -30.23 -5.04
N ASN A 599 30.22 -29.77 -6.02
CA ASN A 599 30.72 -29.35 -7.33
C ASN A 599 30.77 -27.82 -7.53
N GLU A 600 29.83 -27.07 -6.95
CA GLU A 600 29.63 -25.64 -7.19
C GLU A 600 30.19 -24.80 -6.04
N LYS A 601 31.45 -24.35 -6.17
CA LYS A 601 32.19 -23.65 -5.11
C LYS A 601 31.57 -22.33 -4.62
N ASN A 602 30.66 -21.75 -5.41
CA ASN A 602 29.98 -20.48 -5.13
C ASN A 602 28.46 -20.67 -4.88
N ILE A 603 28.02 -21.89 -4.52
CA ILE A 603 26.63 -22.16 -4.14
C ILE A 603 26.18 -21.29 -2.96
N LEU A 604 24.95 -20.76 -3.05
CA LEU A 604 24.30 -20.01 -1.97
C LEU A 604 23.02 -20.74 -1.57
N ILE A 605 23.00 -21.35 -0.39
CA ILE A 605 21.80 -21.99 0.18
C ILE A 605 21.12 -21.02 1.14
N ILE A 606 19.80 -20.91 1.02
CA ILE A 606 18.94 -19.96 1.75
C ILE A 606 17.79 -20.74 2.39
N ASP A 607 17.66 -20.62 3.71
CA ASP A 607 16.64 -21.28 4.51
C ASP A 607 15.54 -20.30 4.94
N THR A 608 14.33 -20.56 4.47
CA THR A 608 13.15 -19.73 4.75
C THR A 608 12.28 -20.27 5.90
N SER A 609 12.61 -21.45 6.45
CA SER A 609 11.76 -22.20 7.41
C SER A 609 11.53 -21.53 8.77
N ALA A 610 12.39 -20.58 9.16
CA ALA A 610 12.54 -20.06 10.52
C ALA A 610 12.75 -21.17 11.60
N GLY A 611 13.34 -22.30 11.21
CA GLY A 611 13.68 -23.40 12.12
C GLY A 611 14.75 -23.05 13.17
N ARG A 612 14.95 -23.95 14.13
CA ARG A 612 16.05 -23.85 15.13
C ARG A 612 17.38 -24.36 14.58
N ASP A 613 17.32 -25.37 13.71
CA ASP A 613 18.46 -25.99 13.03
C ASP A 613 18.29 -25.86 11.52
N THR A 614 19.40 -25.81 10.80
CA THR A 614 19.47 -25.61 9.35
C THR A 614 20.62 -26.42 8.73
N LEU A 615 20.83 -26.31 7.42
CA LEU A 615 21.99 -26.88 6.73
C LEU A 615 23.29 -26.13 7.14
N PRO A 616 24.43 -26.81 7.40
CA PRO A 616 25.65 -26.19 7.94
C PRO A 616 26.26 -25.01 7.16
N ILE A 617 25.90 -24.84 5.89
CA ILE A 617 26.34 -23.75 5.01
C ILE A 617 25.19 -22.85 4.52
N ALA A 618 23.97 -23.05 5.01
CA ALA A 618 22.82 -22.25 4.62
C ALA A 618 22.76 -20.91 5.39
N TYR A 619 22.15 -19.92 4.75
CA TYR A 619 21.83 -18.63 5.36
C TYR A 619 20.35 -18.60 5.75
N PRO A 620 20.01 -18.41 7.04
CA PRO A 620 18.64 -18.18 7.45
C PRO A 620 18.16 -16.82 6.89
N LEU A 621 17.08 -16.83 6.12
CA LEU A 621 16.44 -15.63 5.57
C LEU A 621 14.92 -15.84 5.39
N PRO A 622 14.13 -16.02 6.49
CA PRO A 622 12.69 -16.28 6.41
C PRO A 622 11.91 -15.27 5.57
N ASP A 623 12.28 -13.99 5.67
CA ASP A 623 11.60 -12.89 4.97
C ASP A 623 11.62 -13.05 3.44
N ALA A 624 12.65 -13.71 2.87
CA ALA A 624 12.73 -13.96 1.44
C ALA A 624 11.63 -14.92 0.93
N GLY A 625 11.01 -15.71 1.83
CA GLY A 625 9.87 -16.56 1.52
C GLY A 625 8.50 -15.90 1.73
N SER A 626 8.44 -14.61 2.06
CA SER A 626 7.18 -13.91 2.32
C SER A 626 6.33 -13.67 1.07
N ASP A 627 5.02 -13.56 1.28
CA ASP A 627 4.03 -13.20 0.26
C ASP A 627 4.13 -11.73 -0.15
N GLY A 628 3.11 -11.26 -0.88
CA GLY A 628 3.09 -9.94 -1.51
C GLY A 628 3.23 -10.05 -3.03
N SER A 629 4.27 -9.44 -3.58
CA SER A 629 4.41 -9.27 -5.03
C SER A 629 5.84 -9.53 -5.50
N VAL A 630 6.01 -10.17 -6.66
CA VAL A 630 7.33 -10.30 -7.31
C VAL A 630 7.83 -8.97 -7.94
N ALA A 631 7.16 -7.86 -7.64
CA ALA A 631 7.53 -6.49 -8.02
C ALA A 631 7.52 -5.51 -6.82
N ASP A 632 7.44 -6.00 -5.57
CA ASP A 632 7.48 -5.16 -4.36
C ASP A 632 8.91 -4.71 -3.94
N HIS A 633 9.00 -3.91 -2.88
CA HIS A 633 10.28 -3.42 -2.34
C HIS A 633 11.21 -4.53 -1.82
N LEU A 634 10.68 -5.66 -1.35
CA LEU A 634 11.50 -6.81 -0.94
C LEU A 634 12.24 -7.41 -2.15
N GLN A 635 11.65 -7.33 -3.35
CA GLN A 635 12.29 -7.81 -4.56
C GLN A 635 13.64 -7.12 -4.84
N GLY A 636 13.74 -5.81 -4.61
CA GLY A 636 15.01 -5.07 -4.71
C GLY A 636 16.00 -5.43 -3.60
N ALA A 637 15.53 -5.50 -2.35
CA ALA A 637 16.37 -5.85 -1.20
C ALA A 637 16.97 -7.27 -1.32
N LEU A 638 16.19 -8.23 -1.83
CA LEU A 638 16.67 -9.58 -2.13
C LEU A 638 17.72 -9.57 -3.24
N ASP A 639 17.52 -8.81 -4.33
CA ASP A 639 18.48 -8.73 -5.43
C ASP A 639 19.84 -8.19 -4.98
N ASP A 640 19.85 -7.15 -4.14
CA ASP A 640 21.08 -6.55 -3.61
C ASP A 640 21.75 -7.44 -2.54
N TRP A 641 20.98 -8.16 -1.73
CA TRP A 641 21.53 -9.18 -0.83
C TRP A 641 22.19 -10.33 -1.61
N LEU A 642 21.54 -10.82 -2.67
CA LEU A 642 22.09 -11.86 -3.55
C LEU A 642 23.34 -11.37 -4.29
N LYS A 643 23.38 -10.13 -4.81
CA LYS A 643 24.60 -9.50 -5.35
C LYS A 643 25.72 -9.48 -4.31
N LYS A 644 25.45 -8.99 -3.09
CA LYS A 644 26.43 -8.88 -1.99
C LYS A 644 27.00 -10.25 -1.58
N LYS A 645 26.21 -11.32 -1.65
CA LYS A 645 26.63 -12.69 -1.33
C LYS A 645 27.38 -13.41 -2.45
N THR A 646 27.05 -13.15 -3.70
CA THR A 646 27.62 -13.83 -4.88
C THR A 646 28.75 -13.06 -5.58
N GLY A 647 29.06 -11.84 -5.12
CA GLY A 647 29.93 -10.92 -5.86
C GLY A 647 29.31 -10.46 -7.20
N GLY A 648 27.97 -10.44 -7.28
CA GLY A 648 27.22 -10.09 -8.49
C GLY A 648 27.10 -11.22 -9.53
N GLN A 649 27.56 -12.43 -9.25
CA GLN A 649 27.57 -13.55 -10.19
C GLN A 649 26.15 -14.13 -10.38
N ARG A 650 25.35 -13.58 -11.31
CA ARG A 650 23.98 -14.03 -11.66
C ARG A 650 23.84 -15.55 -11.91
N ASN A 651 24.91 -16.19 -12.38
CA ASN A 651 24.99 -17.63 -12.69
C ASN A 651 25.35 -18.52 -11.48
N ALA A 652 25.60 -17.94 -10.30
CA ALA A 652 25.82 -18.71 -9.07
C ALA A 652 24.54 -19.47 -8.69
N PRO A 653 24.60 -20.76 -8.30
CA PRO A 653 23.42 -21.50 -7.88
C PRO A 653 22.82 -20.93 -6.58
N ILE A 654 21.57 -20.44 -6.66
CA ILE A 654 20.83 -19.94 -5.49
C ILE A 654 19.79 -20.98 -5.09
N VAL A 655 20.03 -21.75 -4.04
CA VAL A 655 19.11 -22.78 -3.55
C VAL A 655 18.24 -22.23 -2.44
N PHE A 656 16.92 -22.27 -2.62
CA PHE A 656 15.95 -22.03 -1.55
C PHE A 656 15.44 -23.34 -0.98
N MET A 657 15.34 -23.40 0.35
CA MET A 657 14.88 -24.53 1.12
C MET A 657 14.01 -24.06 2.30
N GLY A 658 13.17 -24.94 2.81
CA GLY A 658 12.28 -24.68 3.94
C GLY A 658 12.15 -25.89 4.84
N ALA A 659 11.09 -25.94 5.65
CA ALA A 659 10.85 -27.02 6.60
C ALA A 659 10.73 -28.38 5.89
N GLY A 660 9.98 -28.45 4.78
CA GLY A 660 9.82 -29.67 3.99
C GLY A 660 8.83 -29.52 2.85
N MET A 661 8.25 -30.62 2.39
CA MET A 661 7.40 -30.65 1.17
C MET A 661 6.08 -29.88 1.30
N ASN A 662 5.70 -29.46 2.51
CA ASN A 662 4.53 -28.62 2.79
C ASN A 662 4.91 -27.16 3.11
N ASP A 663 6.17 -26.77 2.90
CA ASP A 663 6.66 -25.40 3.06
C ASP A 663 6.54 -24.63 1.74
N ARG A 664 5.72 -23.58 1.75
CA ARG A 664 5.48 -22.70 0.60
C ARG A 664 6.37 -21.46 0.61
N SER A 665 7.05 -21.16 1.72
CA SER A 665 8.00 -20.04 1.82
C SER A 665 9.24 -20.28 0.97
N ALA A 666 9.71 -21.54 0.90
CA ALA A 666 10.83 -21.92 0.03
C ALA A 666 10.50 -21.77 -1.46
N TYR A 667 9.25 -22.10 -1.85
CA TYR A 667 8.73 -21.85 -3.19
C TYR A 667 8.68 -20.34 -3.48
N ASN A 668 8.17 -19.54 -2.54
CA ASN A 668 8.11 -18.08 -2.69
C ASN A 668 9.50 -17.46 -2.89
N GLY A 669 10.52 -17.90 -2.14
CA GLY A 669 11.89 -17.41 -2.29
C GLY A 669 12.50 -17.77 -3.63
N ALA A 670 12.33 -19.02 -4.09
CA ALA A 670 12.75 -19.45 -5.42
C ALA A 670 12.03 -18.67 -6.55
N LEU A 671 10.74 -18.35 -6.38
CA LEU A 671 9.96 -17.56 -7.33
C LEU A 671 10.43 -16.10 -7.38
N ARG A 672 10.72 -15.49 -6.23
CA ARG A 672 11.28 -14.13 -6.14
C ARG A 672 12.67 -14.06 -6.79
N ALA A 673 13.58 -15.00 -6.50
CA ALA A 673 14.93 -14.99 -7.10
C ALA A 673 14.91 -15.34 -8.59
N GLY A 674 14.07 -16.28 -9.02
CA GLY A 674 13.90 -16.63 -10.43
C GLY A 674 13.30 -15.50 -11.28
N SER A 675 12.38 -14.71 -10.70
CA SER A 675 11.80 -13.53 -11.37
C SER A 675 12.80 -12.39 -11.55
N LEU A 676 13.84 -12.33 -10.71
CA LEU A 676 15.03 -11.47 -10.88
C LEU A 676 16.07 -12.03 -11.87
N GLY A 677 15.82 -13.19 -12.49
CA GLY A 677 16.77 -13.82 -13.41
C GLY A 677 18.03 -14.39 -12.75
N TRP A 678 17.98 -14.76 -11.47
CA TRP A 678 19.03 -15.60 -10.87
C TRP A 678 18.89 -17.05 -11.32
N ARG A 679 20.01 -17.79 -11.31
CA ARG A 679 20.02 -19.25 -11.44
C ARG A 679 19.47 -19.91 -10.16
N ALA A 680 18.15 -19.82 -10.00
CA ALA A 680 17.43 -20.26 -8.82
C ALA A 680 17.10 -21.76 -8.85
N TYR A 681 17.18 -22.37 -7.66
CA TYR A 681 16.85 -23.75 -7.37
C TYR A 681 15.90 -23.82 -6.17
N TRP A 682 14.95 -24.75 -6.19
CA TRP A 682 14.08 -25.05 -5.06
C TRP A 682 14.30 -26.49 -4.58
N TYR A 683 14.82 -26.63 -3.36
CA TYR A 683 14.98 -27.90 -2.68
C TYR A 683 13.67 -28.24 -1.94
N ARG A 684 12.78 -28.98 -2.63
CA ARG A 684 11.43 -29.29 -2.15
C ARG A 684 11.42 -30.22 -0.91
N GLY A 685 12.44 -31.06 -0.75
CA GLY A 685 12.56 -31.96 0.41
C GLY A 685 12.77 -31.24 1.75
N GLY A 686 13.44 -30.08 1.73
CA GLY A 686 13.66 -29.24 2.91
C GLY A 686 14.41 -29.94 4.06
N MET A 687 14.28 -29.38 5.27
CA MET A 687 14.87 -29.96 6.49
C MET A 687 14.33 -31.36 6.80
N GLU A 688 13.06 -31.64 6.52
CA GLU A 688 12.44 -32.96 6.65
C GLU A 688 13.22 -34.04 5.87
N ALA A 689 13.43 -33.85 4.56
CA ALA A 689 14.18 -34.81 3.75
C ALA A 689 15.68 -34.87 4.13
N TRP A 690 16.29 -33.72 4.44
CA TRP A 690 17.71 -33.65 4.83
C TRP A 690 18.00 -34.46 6.09
N THR A 691 17.17 -34.28 7.12
CA THR A 691 17.29 -35.01 8.40
C THR A 691 16.87 -36.47 8.29
N ALA A 692 15.87 -36.79 7.47
CA ALA A 692 15.49 -38.18 7.17
C ALA A 692 16.62 -38.97 6.49
N ASN A 693 17.46 -38.31 5.68
CA ASN A 693 18.67 -38.89 5.08
C ASN A 693 19.88 -38.94 6.06
N GLY A 694 19.71 -38.56 7.33
CA GLY A 694 20.77 -38.59 8.34
C GLY A 694 21.90 -37.58 8.11
N LEU A 695 21.66 -36.54 7.30
CA LEU A 695 22.67 -35.55 6.95
C LEU A 695 22.87 -34.52 8.06
N PRO A 696 24.09 -33.97 8.23
CA PRO A 696 24.42 -33.11 9.36
C PRO A 696 23.64 -31.79 9.30
N THR A 697 23.10 -31.36 10.44
CA THR A 697 22.53 -30.03 10.65
C THR A 697 23.50 -29.15 11.44
N ALA A 698 23.22 -27.85 11.48
CA ALA A 698 23.82 -26.92 12.42
C ALA A 698 22.72 -26.05 13.06
N PRO A 699 22.87 -25.62 14.33
CA PRO A 699 21.96 -24.64 14.90
C PRO A 699 22.01 -23.34 14.09
N VAL A 700 20.84 -22.73 13.90
CA VAL A 700 20.70 -21.44 13.21
C VAL A 700 21.50 -20.40 13.99
N LYS A 701 22.66 -20.04 13.44
CA LYS A 701 23.51 -18.97 14.00
C LYS A 701 22.73 -17.68 13.91
N ALA A 702 22.44 -17.08 15.06
CA ALA A 702 21.88 -15.73 15.14
C ALA A 702 22.69 -14.79 14.24
N ALA A 703 22.01 -14.05 13.37
CA ALA A 703 22.64 -13.31 12.28
C ALA A 703 23.66 -12.30 12.84
N SER A 704 24.95 -12.61 12.70
CA SER A 704 26.04 -11.80 13.25
C SER A 704 26.13 -10.47 12.52
N GLY A 705 25.58 -9.41 13.13
CA GLY A 705 25.44 -8.10 12.51
C GLY A 705 26.76 -7.51 11.99
N LYS A 706 26.77 -7.19 10.70
CA LYS A 706 27.81 -6.43 9.96
C LYS A 706 27.21 -5.77 8.72
#